data_AF-A0A7P0TAS0-F1
#
_entry.id   AF-A0A7P0TAS0-F1
#
_cell.length_a   1.000
_cell.length_b   1.000
_cell.length_c   1.000
_cell.angle_alpha   90.00
_cell.angle_beta   90.00
_cell.angle_gamma   90.00
#
_symmetry.space_group_name_H-M   'P 1'
#
loop_
_entity.id
_entity.type
_entity.pdbx_description
1 polymer ?
#
loop_
_entity_poly.entity_id
_entity_poly.type
_entity_poly.pdbx_seq_one_letter_code
_entity_poly.pdbx_strand_id
1 'polypeptide(L)'
;MDLYSTPAAALDRFVARRLQPRKEFVEKARRALGALAAALRERGGRLGAAAPRVLKTVKGGSSGRGTALKGGCDSELVIFLDCFKSYVDQRARRAEILSEMRASLESWWQNPVPGLRLTFPEQSVPGALQFRLTSVDLEDWMDVSLVPAFNVLGQAGSGVKPKPQVYSTLLNSGCQGGEHAACFTELRRNFVNIRPAKLKNLILLVKHWYHQVCLQGLWKETLPPVYALELLTIFAWEQGCKKDAFSLAEGLRTVLGLIQQHQHLCVFWTVNYGFEDPAVGQFLQRQLKRPRPVILDPADPTWDLGNGAAWHWDLLAQEAASCYDHPCFLRGMGDPVQSWKGPGLPRAGCSGLGHPIQLDPNQKTPENSKSLNAVYPRAGSKPPSCPAPGPTGAASIVPSVPGMALDLSQIPTKELDRFIQDHLKPSPQFQEQVKKAIDIILRCLHENCVHKASRVSKGGSFGRGTDLRDGCDVELIIFLNCFTDYKDQGPRRAEILDEMRAQLESWWQDQVPSLSLQFPEQNVPEALQFQLVSTALKSWTDVSLLPAFDAVGQLSSGTKPNPQVYSRLLTSGCQEGEHKACFAELRRNFMNIRPVKLKNLILLVKHWYRQVAAQNKGKGPAPASLPPAYALELLTIFAWEQGCRQDCFNMAQGFRTVLGLVQQHQQLCVYWTVNYSTEDPAMRMHLLGQLRKPSQPSFTKPQLGTLTSSSVNFSSPTASSWPR
;
A
#
# COMPACT_ATOMS: atom_id res chain seq x y z
N MET A 1 26.79 -10.26 -10.92
CA MET A 1 27.15 -8.83 -10.83
C MET A 1 26.87 -8.42 -9.41
N ASP A 2 27.91 -7.86 -8.81
CA ASP A 2 27.91 -7.32 -7.46
C ASP A 2 27.34 -5.89 -7.46
N LEU A 3 26.87 -5.40 -6.32
CA LEU A 3 26.22 -4.09 -6.19
C LEU A 3 27.16 -2.97 -6.67
N TYR A 4 28.40 -2.96 -6.19
CA TYR A 4 29.35 -1.88 -6.47
C TYR A 4 29.74 -1.79 -7.95
N SER A 5 29.88 -2.93 -8.63
CA SER A 5 30.16 -2.94 -10.08
C SER A 5 28.96 -2.57 -10.95
N THR A 6 27.76 -2.43 -10.38
CA THR A 6 26.54 -2.11 -11.13
C THR A 6 26.43 -0.61 -11.33
N PRO A 7 26.37 -0.09 -12.58
CA PRO A 7 26.21 1.35 -12.82
C PRO A 7 24.94 1.93 -12.19
N ALA A 8 24.97 3.19 -11.75
CA ALA A 8 23.83 3.88 -11.12
C ALA A 8 22.52 3.75 -11.92
N ALA A 9 22.59 3.85 -13.25
CA ALA A 9 21.43 3.74 -14.15
C ALA A 9 20.84 2.31 -14.24
N ALA A 10 21.58 1.29 -13.83
CA ALA A 10 21.18 -0.11 -13.88
C ALA A 10 20.68 -0.66 -12.54
N LEU A 11 20.67 0.15 -11.46
CA LEU A 11 20.25 -0.29 -10.12
C LEU A 11 18.79 -0.77 -10.08
N ASP A 12 17.88 -0.14 -10.82
CA ASP A 12 16.48 -0.61 -10.92
C ASP A 12 16.41 -2.04 -11.48
N ARG A 13 17.21 -2.34 -12.51
CA ARG A 13 17.31 -3.69 -13.10
C ARG A 13 17.99 -4.68 -12.16
N PHE A 14 18.99 -4.23 -11.40
CA PHE A 14 19.67 -5.04 -10.39
C PHE A 14 18.69 -5.48 -9.30
N VAL A 15 17.93 -4.55 -8.72
CA VAL A 15 16.90 -4.84 -7.72
C VAL A 15 15.90 -5.88 -8.25
N ALA A 16 15.34 -5.64 -9.43
CA ALA A 16 14.33 -6.53 -10.03
C ALA A 16 14.85 -7.95 -10.30
N ARG A 17 16.12 -8.11 -10.70
CA ARG A 17 16.68 -9.42 -11.06
C ARG A 17 17.34 -10.17 -9.90
N ARG A 18 17.86 -9.46 -8.91
CA ARG A 18 18.72 -10.03 -7.86
C ARG A 18 18.13 -9.97 -6.47
N LEU A 19 17.35 -8.93 -6.16
CA LEU A 19 16.92 -8.67 -4.78
C LEU A 19 15.46 -9.04 -4.53
N GLN A 20 14.59 -8.95 -5.54
CA GLN A 20 13.19 -9.30 -5.39
C GLN A 20 13.01 -10.81 -5.11
N PRO A 21 12.27 -11.19 -4.05
CA PRO A 21 12.03 -12.59 -3.71
C PRO A 21 11.41 -13.38 -4.85
N ARG A 22 11.75 -14.67 -4.95
CA ARG A 22 11.09 -15.58 -5.90
C ARG A 22 9.62 -15.77 -5.53
N LYS A 23 8.74 -15.57 -6.50
CA LYS A 23 7.30 -15.68 -6.30
C LYS A 23 6.91 -17.07 -5.79
N GLU A 24 7.51 -18.12 -6.35
CA GLU A 24 7.23 -19.51 -6.00
C GLU A 24 7.58 -19.78 -4.53
N PHE A 25 8.73 -19.30 -4.06
CA PHE A 25 9.15 -19.44 -2.67
C PHE A 25 8.23 -18.66 -1.73
N VAL A 26 7.93 -17.39 -2.05
CA VAL A 26 7.03 -16.54 -1.25
C VAL A 26 5.65 -17.18 -1.10
N GLU A 27 5.10 -17.75 -2.18
CA GLU A 27 3.81 -18.43 -2.13
C GLU A 27 3.84 -19.68 -1.25
N LYS A 28 4.88 -20.52 -1.35
CA LYS A 28 5.06 -21.70 -0.51
C LYS A 28 5.21 -21.33 0.97
N ALA A 29 6.10 -20.38 1.28
CA ALA A 29 6.33 -19.92 2.64
C ALA A 29 5.05 -19.30 3.25
N ARG A 30 4.31 -18.50 2.47
CA ARG A 30 3.03 -17.92 2.91
C ARG A 30 1.98 -19.01 3.21
N ARG A 31 1.89 -20.05 2.38
CA ARG A 31 0.99 -21.19 2.63
C ARG A 31 1.40 -21.95 3.89
N ALA A 32 2.70 -22.23 4.06
CA ALA A 32 3.24 -22.89 5.25
C ALA A 32 2.92 -22.13 6.54
N LEU A 33 3.22 -20.82 6.59
CA LEU A 33 2.90 -19.99 7.75
C LEU A 33 1.39 -19.83 7.97
N GLY A 34 0.58 -19.92 6.90
CA GLY A 34 -0.88 -19.96 6.99
C GLY A 34 -1.38 -21.25 7.64
N ALA A 35 -0.85 -22.40 7.23
CA ALA A 35 -1.17 -23.71 7.79
C ALA A 35 -0.72 -23.82 9.26
N LEU A 36 0.48 -23.36 9.59
CA LEU A 36 0.96 -23.28 10.97
C LEU A 36 0.03 -22.40 11.83
N ALA A 37 -0.36 -21.23 11.34
CA ALA A 37 -1.29 -20.36 12.05
C ALA A 37 -2.67 -21.00 12.25
N ALA A 38 -3.16 -21.81 11.29
CA ALA A 38 -4.40 -22.55 11.44
C ALA A 38 -4.28 -23.64 12.52
N ALA A 39 -3.20 -24.44 12.49
CA ALA A 39 -2.93 -25.49 13.47
C ALA A 39 -2.85 -24.93 14.90
N LEU A 40 -2.18 -23.78 15.08
CA LEU A 40 -2.11 -23.10 16.38
C LEU A 40 -3.48 -22.62 16.87
N ARG A 41 -4.38 -22.20 15.97
CA ARG A 41 -5.75 -21.78 16.33
C ARG A 41 -6.64 -22.96 16.69
N GLU A 42 -6.57 -24.06 15.95
CA GLU A 42 -7.41 -25.25 16.14
C GLU A 42 -7.13 -25.99 17.45
N ARG A 43 -5.88 -25.98 17.92
CA ARG A 43 -5.49 -26.60 19.20
C ARG A 43 -6.14 -25.93 20.42
N GLY A 44 -6.32 -24.60 20.38
CA GLY A 44 -7.01 -23.83 21.43
C GLY A 44 -8.53 -24.05 21.50
N GLY A 45 -9.10 -24.93 20.65
CA GLY A 45 -10.52 -25.24 20.59
C GLY A 45 -10.92 -26.67 21.02
N ARG A 46 -9.97 -27.52 21.42
CA ARG A 46 -10.29 -28.88 21.90
C ARG A 46 -10.87 -28.82 23.32
N LEU A 47 -12.12 -29.28 23.51
CA LEU A 47 -12.74 -29.42 24.82
C LEU A 47 -11.87 -30.30 25.73
N GLY A 48 -11.40 -29.75 26.86
CA GLY A 48 -10.78 -30.50 27.94
C GLY A 48 -9.29 -30.22 28.23
N ALA A 49 -8.60 -29.36 27.48
CA ALA A 49 -7.23 -28.93 27.81
C ALA A 49 -7.18 -27.41 28.10
N ALA A 50 -6.50 -27.02 29.18
CA ALA A 50 -6.30 -25.63 29.62
C ALA A 50 -5.34 -24.81 28.72
N ALA A 51 -5.39 -25.02 27.40
CA ALA A 51 -4.51 -24.36 26.45
C ALA A 51 -5.03 -22.95 26.09
N PRO A 52 -4.14 -21.95 25.97
CA PRO A 52 -4.54 -20.58 25.67
C PRO A 52 -5.11 -20.44 24.26
N ARG A 53 -6.17 -19.64 24.11
CA ARG A 53 -6.82 -19.41 22.83
C ARG A 53 -6.06 -18.38 22.01
N VAL A 54 -5.83 -18.68 20.73
CA VAL A 54 -5.28 -17.72 19.77
C VAL A 54 -6.36 -16.73 19.34
N LEU A 55 -6.18 -15.46 19.71
CA LEU A 55 -7.06 -14.36 19.32
C LEU A 55 -6.83 -13.92 17.88
N LYS A 56 -5.56 -13.79 17.49
CA LYS A 56 -5.15 -13.21 16.21
C LYS A 56 -3.74 -13.70 15.86
N THR A 57 -3.45 -13.83 14.57
CA THR A 57 -2.09 -14.09 14.09
C THR A 57 -1.68 -13.06 13.05
N VAL A 58 -0.49 -12.47 13.20
CA VAL A 58 0.00 -11.38 12.35
C VAL A 58 1.39 -11.72 11.84
N LYS A 59 1.64 -11.42 10.57
CA LYS A 59 2.96 -11.56 9.95
C LYS A 59 3.73 -10.24 10.06
N GLY A 60 4.81 -10.24 10.84
CA GLY A 60 5.82 -9.19 10.93
C GLY A 60 7.11 -9.58 10.20
N GLY A 61 8.25 -9.07 10.68
CA GLY A 61 9.54 -9.27 10.01
C GLY A 61 9.60 -8.64 8.62
N SER A 62 10.71 -8.84 7.92
CA SER A 62 10.91 -8.34 6.55
C SER A 62 9.83 -8.85 5.59
N SER A 63 9.41 -10.10 5.74
CA SER A 63 8.30 -10.69 4.99
C SER A 63 6.99 -9.91 5.17
N GLY A 64 6.58 -9.65 6.43
CA GLY A 64 5.37 -8.90 6.75
C GLY A 64 5.42 -7.43 6.32
N ARG A 65 6.58 -6.79 6.47
CA ARG A 65 6.85 -5.41 6.03
C ARG A 65 6.96 -5.26 4.50
N GLY A 66 7.06 -6.37 3.77
CA GLY A 66 7.19 -6.37 2.32
C GLY A 66 8.57 -5.94 1.83
N THR A 67 9.60 -6.18 2.64
CA THR A 67 11.01 -5.82 2.42
C THR A 67 11.93 -7.05 2.49
N ALA A 68 11.39 -8.24 2.23
CA ALA A 68 12.15 -9.49 2.15
C ALA A 68 13.08 -9.50 0.92
N LEU A 69 14.29 -10.02 1.09
CA LEU A 69 15.26 -10.23 0.01
C LEU A 69 15.14 -11.65 -0.57
N LYS A 70 15.57 -11.81 -1.82
CA LYS A 70 15.84 -13.10 -2.44
C LYS A 70 17.06 -13.76 -1.78
N GLY A 71 17.04 -15.10 -1.66
CA GLY A 71 18.19 -15.84 -1.14
C GLY A 71 18.44 -15.61 0.35
N GLY A 72 17.35 -15.51 1.13
CA GLY A 72 17.40 -15.36 2.59
C GLY A 72 16.59 -14.17 3.09
N CYS A 73 15.63 -14.42 3.96
CA CYS A 73 14.83 -13.37 4.59
C CYS A 73 14.35 -13.78 5.99
N ASP A 74 13.94 -12.80 6.80
CA ASP A 74 13.26 -13.04 8.07
C ASP A 74 11.74 -12.85 7.96
N SER A 75 11.01 -13.59 8.78
CA SER A 75 9.59 -13.41 9.05
C SER A 75 9.31 -13.55 10.53
N GLU A 76 8.51 -12.64 11.06
CA GLU A 76 8.00 -12.75 12.43
C GLU A 76 6.55 -13.23 12.34
N LEU A 77 6.17 -14.25 13.10
CA LEU A 77 4.78 -14.68 13.21
C LEU A 77 4.32 -14.42 14.64
N VAL A 78 3.58 -13.34 14.83
CA VAL A 78 3.06 -12.93 16.14
C VAL A 78 1.75 -13.64 16.40
N ILE A 79 1.67 -14.34 17.54
CA ILE A 79 0.51 -15.07 18.01
C ILE A 79 -0.06 -14.34 19.22
N PHE A 80 -1.20 -13.69 19.03
CA PHE A 80 -1.90 -13.02 20.11
C PHE A 80 -2.72 -14.02 20.91
N LEU A 81 -2.45 -14.14 22.21
CA LEU A 81 -3.11 -15.10 23.08
C LEU A 81 -4.06 -14.40 24.05
N ASP A 82 -5.18 -15.06 24.35
CA ASP A 82 -6.17 -14.55 25.29
C ASP A 82 -5.71 -14.62 26.74
N CYS A 83 -4.77 -15.49 27.06
CA CYS A 83 -4.24 -15.66 28.40
C CYS A 83 -3.38 -14.49 28.89
N PHE A 84 -2.94 -13.60 27.99
CA PHE A 84 -2.26 -12.36 28.36
C PHE A 84 -3.28 -11.24 28.52
N LYS A 85 -3.36 -10.66 29.71
CA LYS A 85 -4.19 -9.50 30.05
C LYS A 85 -3.37 -8.22 30.23
N SER A 86 -2.06 -8.35 30.38
CA SER A 86 -1.12 -7.25 30.55
C SER A 86 0.20 -7.50 29.81
N TYR A 87 1.07 -6.48 29.75
CA TYR A 87 2.43 -6.62 29.24
C TYR A 87 3.28 -7.58 30.11
N VAL A 88 3.14 -7.50 31.43
CA VAL A 88 3.94 -8.32 32.36
C VAL A 88 3.60 -9.81 32.30
N ASP A 89 2.36 -10.15 31.93
CA ASP A 89 1.93 -11.55 31.76
C ASP A 89 2.74 -12.27 30.68
N GLN A 90 3.12 -11.55 29.60
CA GLN A 90 3.96 -12.12 28.55
C GLN A 90 5.33 -12.55 29.06
N ARG A 91 5.88 -11.82 30.03
CA ARG A 91 7.19 -12.13 30.61
C ARG A 91 7.08 -13.33 31.55
N ALA A 92 6.05 -13.35 32.39
CA ALA A 92 5.84 -14.40 33.38
C ALA A 92 5.59 -15.78 32.74
N ARG A 93 4.77 -15.84 31.69
CA ARG A 93 4.33 -17.12 31.08
C ARG A 93 5.07 -17.49 29.80
N ARG A 94 6.09 -16.72 29.43
CA ARG A 94 6.79 -16.83 28.13
C ARG A 94 7.32 -18.24 27.84
N ALA A 95 8.04 -18.81 28.80
CA ALA A 95 8.75 -20.08 28.63
C ALA A 95 7.77 -21.26 28.47
N GLU A 96 6.71 -21.28 29.30
CA GLU A 96 5.60 -22.24 29.22
C GLU A 96 4.97 -22.21 27.82
N ILE A 97 4.55 -21.03 27.37
CA ILE A 97 3.90 -20.85 26.08
C ILE A 97 4.80 -21.24 24.90
N LEU A 98 6.08 -20.87 24.93
CA LEU A 98 7.02 -21.24 23.86
C LEU A 98 7.26 -22.75 23.80
N SER A 99 7.28 -23.44 24.95
CA SER A 99 7.36 -24.90 25.01
C SER A 99 6.13 -25.56 24.35
N GLU A 100 4.93 -25.06 24.63
CA GLU A 100 3.70 -25.54 23.97
C GLU A 100 3.68 -25.27 22.46
N MET A 101 4.14 -24.09 22.05
CA MET A 101 4.27 -23.72 20.65
C MET A 101 5.29 -24.60 19.93
N ARG A 102 6.39 -24.98 20.59
CA ARG A 102 7.40 -25.91 20.06
C ARG A 102 6.78 -27.27 19.76
N ALA A 103 6.08 -27.86 20.72
CA ALA A 103 5.38 -29.14 20.51
C ALA A 103 4.33 -29.04 19.39
N SER A 104 3.64 -27.90 19.28
CA SER A 104 2.66 -27.66 18.21
C SER A 104 3.31 -27.55 16.83
N LEU A 105 4.48 -26.91 16.74
CA LEU A 105 5.24 -26.78 15.51
C LEU A 105 5.75 -28.14 15.01
N GLU A 106 6.25 -28.98 15.92
CA GLU A 106 6.71 -30.35 15.61
C GLU A 106 5.57 -31.26 15.17
N SER A 107 4.40 -31.14 15.81
CA SER A 107 3.19 -31.86 15.39
C SER A 107 2.68 -31.39 14.02
N TRP A 108 2.68 -30.08 13.77
CA TRP A 108 2.30 -29.52 12.48
C TRP A 108 3.21 -30.03 11.35
N TRP A 109 4.50 -30.16 11.60
CA TRP A 109 5.47 -30.59 10.60
C TRP A 109 5.41 -32.09 10.24
N GLN A 110 4.56 -32.88 10.90
CA GLN A 110 4.28 -34.26 10.48
C GLN A 110 3.60 -34.33 9.09
N ASN A 111 2.95 -33.24 8.66
CA ASN A 111 2.41 -33.08 7.31
C ASN A 111 3.14 -31.92 6.61
N PRO A 112 4.38 -32.14 6.12
CA PRO A 112 5.24 -31.07 5.63
C PRO A 112 4.68 -30.46 4.34
N VAL A 113 4.89 -29.15 4.19
CA VAL A 113 4.54 -28.46 2.94
C VAL A 113 5.51 -28.89 1.83
N PRO A 114 5.01 -29.41 0.69
CA PRO A 114 5.87 -29.88 -0.38
C PRO A 114 6.84 -28.80 -0.87
N GLY A 115 8.12 -29.16 -0.98
CA GLY A 115 9.17 -28.27 -1.47
C GLY A 115 9.80 -27.34 -0.42
N LEU A 116 9.54 -27.56 0.87
CA LEU A 116 10.21 -26.87 1.98
C LEU A 116 10.84 -27.87 2.96
N ARG A 117 11.95 -27.48 3.58
CA ARG A 117 12.63 -28.17 4.67
C ARG A 117 12.60 -27.30 5.92
N LEU A 118 12.30 -27.89 7.06
CA LEU A 118 12.32 -27.23 8.37
C LEU A 118 13.65 -27.55 9.07
N THR A 119 14.32 -26.52 9.59
CA THR A 119 15.48 -26.66 10.46
C THR A 119 15.35 -25.73 11.66
N PHE A 120 16.08 -26.04 12.73
CA PHE A 120 16.08 -25.24 13.95
C PHE A 120 17.49 -24.68 14.20
N PRO A 121 17.65 -23.35 14.18
CA PRO A 121 18.89 -22.73 14.63
C PRO A 121 18.98 -22.74 16.16
N GLU A 122 20.16 -22.39 16.67
CA GLU A 122 20.36 -22.06 18.08
C GLU A 122 19.40 -20.93 18.50
N GLN A 123 18.75 -21.09 19.65
CA GLN A 123 17.72 -20.14 20.11
C GLN A 123 18.40 -18.91 20.71
N SER A 124 18.59 -17.90 19.89
CA SER A 124 19.35 -16.68 20.22
C SER A 124 18.50 -15.55 20.79
N VAL A 125 17.18 -15.56 20.54
CA VAL A 125 16.27 -14.47 20.93
C VAL A 125 15.36 -14.94 22.07
N PRO A 126 15.55 -14.41 23.29
CA PRO A 126 14.65 -14.68 24.40
C PRO A 126 13.23 -14.25 24.05
N GLY A 127 12.26 -15.15 24.20
CA GLY A 127 10.85 -14.86 23.94
C GLY A 127 10.34 -15.13 22.53
N ALA A 128 11.17 -15.71 21.66
CA ALA A 128 10.76 -16.20 20.36
C ALA A 128 11.18 -17.67 20.19
N LEU A 129 10.36 -18.44 19.48
CA LEU A 129 10.76 -19.75 18.94
C LEU A 129 11.24 -19.55 17.50
N GLN A 130 12.53 -19.78 17.26
CA GLN A 130 13.18 -19.58 15.98
C GLN A 130 13.27 -20.90 15.20
N PHE A 131 12.88 -20.88 13.93
CA PHE A 131 13.03 -21.99 12.99
C PHE A 131 13.21 -21.47 11.57
N ARG A 132 13.76 -22.28 10.67
CA ARG A 132 14.03 -21.91 9.28
C ARG A 132 13.26 -22.80 8.32
N LEU A 133 12.61 -22.18 7.34
CA LEU A 133 12.01 -22.84 6.19
C LEU A 133 12.90 -22.62 4.96
N THR A 134 13.47 -23.69 4.42
CA THR A 134 14.40 -23.64 3.27
C THR A 134 13.79 -24.33 2.06
N SER A 135 13.95 -23.78 0.87
CA SER A 135 13.56 -24.43 -0.39
C SER A 135 14.40 -25.69 -0.65
N VAL A 136 13.86 -26.60 -1.46
CA VAL A 136 14.59 -27.85 -1.82
C VAL A 136 15.83 -27.62 -2.67
N ASP A 137 15.86 -26.56 -3.47
CA ASP A 137 17.02 -26.13 -4.26
C ASP A 137 18.09 -25.41 -3.40
N LEU A 138 17.78 -25.15 -2.12
CA LEU A 138 18.62 -24.44 -1.15
C LEU A 138 18.97 -23.00 -1.55
N GLU A 139 18.31 -22.46 -2.57
CA GLU A 139 18.58 -21.12 -3.07
C GLU A 139 17.79 -20.03 -2.34
N ASP A 140 16.72 -20.39 -1.62
CA ASP A 140 15.89 -19.46 -0.86
C ASP A 140 15.55 -20.04 0.53
N TRP A 141 15.66 -19.22 1.58
CA TRP A 141 15.25 -19.58 2.92
C TRP A 141 14.55 -18.43 3.65
N MET A 142 13.79 -18.79 4.69
CA MET A 142 13.08 -17.87 5.56
C MET A 142 13.33 -18.24 7.01
N ASP A 143 14.00 -17.37 7.75
CA ASP A 143 14.15 -17.44 9.20
C ASP A 143 12.88 -16.91 9.87
N VAL A 144 12.16 -17.80 10.53
CA VAL A 144 10.88 -17.51 11.17
C VAL A 144 11.07 -17.40 12.67
N SER A 145 10.62 -16.28 13.25
CA SER A 145 10.49 -16.10 14.69
C SER A 145 9.02 -16.15 15.07
N LEU A 146 8.61 -17.19 15.79
CA LEU A 146 7.26 -17.33 16.35
C LEU A 146 7.22 -16.67 17.72
N VAL A 147 6.37 -15.64 17.88
CA VAL A 147 6.38 -14.77 19.06
C VAL A 147 4.99 -14.67 19.70
N PRO A 148 4.80 -15.15 20.94
CA PRO A 148 3.58 -14.92 21.70
C PRO A 148 3.49 -13.46 22.17
N ALA A 149 2.32 -12.82 22.04
CA ALA A 149 2.13 -11.42 22.41
C ALA A 149 0.75 -11.10 23.02
N PHE A 150 0.69 -10.05 23.84
CA PHE A 150 -0.55 -9.46 24.37
C PHE A 150 -1.21 -8.59 23.30
N ASN A 151 -2.52 -8.75 23.09
CA ASN A 151 -3.27 -7.97 22.11
C ASN A 151 -3.73 -6.60 22.64
N VAL A 152 -2.77 -5.75 23.03
CA VAL A 152 -3.06 -4.43 23.61
C VAL A 152 -3.82 -3.50 22.64
N LEU A 153 -3.60 -3.65 21.34
CA LEU A 153 -4.28 -2.87 20.30
C LEU A 153 -5.71 -3.34 20.04
N GLY A 154 -6.11 -4.51 20.58
CA GLY A 154 -7.43 -5.08 20.36
C GLY A 154 -7.74 -5.33 18.88
N GLN A 155 -8.92 -4.87 18.45
CA GLN A 155 -9.39 -4.92 17.06
C GLN A 155 -9.20 -3.55 16.36
N ALA A 156 -8.08 -2.87 16.59
CA ALA A 156 -7.82 -1.56 15.99
C ALA A 156 -7.92 -1.59 14.45
N GLY A 157 -8.64 -0.62 13.88
CA GLY A 157 -8.73 -0.39 12.44
C GLY A 157 -7.40 0.11 11.86
N SER A 158 -7.11 -0.27 10.61
CA SER A 158 -5.91 0.20 9.90
C SER A 158 -5.90 1.72 9.79
N GLY A 159 -4.88 2.37 10.35
CA GLY A 159 -4.67 3.82 10.26
C GLY A 159 -5.23 4.64 11.43
N VAL A 160 -5.78 4.00 12.46
CA VAL A 160 -6.20 4.68 13.69
C VAL A 160 -5.03 4.77 14.66
N LYS A 161 -4.72 5.99 15.13
CA LYS A 161 -3.72 6.23 16.17
C LYS A 161 -4.14 5.51 17.46
N PRO A 162 -3.28 4.66 18.07
CA PRO A 162 -3.59 4.04 19.36
C PRO A 162 -3.90 5.07 20.44
N LYS A 163 -4.81 4.71 21.37
CA LYS A 163 -5.06 5.55 22.56
C LYS A 163 -3.76 5.70 23.36
N PRO A 164 -3.40 6.90 23.85
CA PRO A 164 -2.17 7.09 24.62
C PRO A 164 -2.03 6.15 25.82
N GLN A 165 -3.16 5.72 26.41
CA GLN A 165 -3.18 4.75 27.51
C GLN A 165 -2.49 3.42 27.20
N VAL A 166 -2.45 3.01 25.92
CA VAL A 166 -1.70 1.83 25.47
C VAL A 166 -0.20 2.01 25.75
N TYR A 167 0.33 3.20 25.47
CA TYR A 167 1.74 3.50 25.70
C TYR A 167 2.03 3.85 27.14
N SER A 168 1.16 4.58 27.85
CA SER A 168 1.38 4.86 29.27
C SER A 168 1.40 3.57 30.11
N THR A 169 0.54 2.59 29.79
CA THR A 169 0.57 1.26 30.44
C THR A 169 1.80 0.44 30.07
N LEU A 170 2.33 0.57 28.84
CA LEU A 170 3.64 0.01 28.46
C LEU A 170 4.77 0.62 29.30
N LEU A 171 4.78 1.93 29.48
CA LEU A 171 5.80 2.61 30.30
C LEU A 171 5.70 2.18 31.77
N ASN A 172 4.49 2.03 32.29
CA ASN A 172 4.25 1.59 33.67
C ASN A 172 4.59 0.10 33.90
N SER A 173 4.75 -0.70 32.85
CA SER A 173 5.13 -2.11 33.02
C SER A 173 6.61 -2.28 33.38
N GLY A 174 7.42 -1.21 33.34
CA GLY A 174 8.86 -1.27 33.62
C GLY A 174 9.63 -2.14 32.63
N CYS A 175 9.12 -2.29 31.40
CA CYS A 175 9.74 -3.14 30.39
C CYS A 175 11.07 -2.55 29.89
N GLN A 176 11.93 -3.42 29.36
CA GLN A 176 13.10 -2.99 28.61
C GLN A 176 12.68 -2.39 27.25
N GLY A 177 13.54 -1.55 26.67
CA GLY A 177 13.27 -0.91 25.39
C GLY A 177 12.99 -1.94 24.29
N GLY A 178 11.79 -1.90 23.71
CA GLY A 178 11.36 -2.83 22.67
C GLY A 178 11.03 -4.26 23.13
N GLU A 179 11.00 -4.55 24.44
CA GLU A 179 10.69 -5.89 24.97
C GLU A 179 9.32 -6.41 24.49
N HIS A 180 8.36 -5.51 24.30
CA HIS A 180 7.00 -5.80 23.85
C HIS A 180 6.73 -5.37 22.40
N ALA A 181 7.79 -5.16 21.61
CA ALA A 181 7.72 -4.74 20.21
C ALA A 181 6.75 -5.57 19.35
N ALA A 182 6.58 -6.86 19.66
CA ALA A 182 5.66 -7.76 18.96
C ALA A 182 4.17 -7.36 19.11
N CYS A 183 3.80 -6.69 20.21
CA CYS A 183 2.43 -6.20 20.43
C CYS A 183 2.00 -5.17 19.39
N PHE A 184 2.98 -4.47 18.81
CA PHE A 184 2.79 -3.39 17.86
C PHE A 184 3.15 -3.77 16.42
N THR A 185 3.32 -5.07 16.14
CA THR A 185 3.76 -5.57 14.83
C THR A 185 2.85 -5.14 13.69
N GLU A 186 1.54 -4.97 13.91
CA GLU A 186 0.62 -4.43 12.90
C GLU A 186 0.97 -2.99 12.50
N LEU A 187 1.25 -2.13 13.48
CA LEU A 187 1.63 -0.74 13.24
C LEU A 187 2.97 -0.67 12.51
N ARG A 188 3.96 -1.46 12.96
CA ARG A 188 5.28 -1.57 12.33
C ARG A 188 5.18 -2.04 10.88
N ARG A 189 4.40 -3.10 10.64
CA ARG A 189 4.10 -3.62 9.30
C ARG A 189 3.48 -2.54 8.43
N ASN A 190 2.46 -1.86 8.91
CA ASN A 190 1.72 -0.88 8.12
C ASN A 190 2.60 0.33 7.76
N PHE A 191 3.45 0.78 8.69
CA PHE A 191 4.37 1.91 8.47
C PHE A 191 5.33 1.69 7.29
N VAL A 192 5.84 0.46 7.12
CA VAL A 192 6.78 0.13 6.04
C VAL A 192 6.07 -0.41 4.79
N ASN A 193 5.05 -1.26 4.95
CA ASN A 193 4.47 -1.98 3.82
C ASN A 193 3.56 -1.10 2.95
N ILE A 194 2.94 -0.04 3.51
CA ILE A 194 2.06 0.90 2.80
C ILE A 194 2.87 2.07 2.22
N ARG A 195 4.02 1.76 1.63
CA ARG A 195 4.94 2.73 1.02
C ARG A 195 5.06 2.49 -0.48
N PRO A 196 5.44 3.52 -1.27
CA PRO A 196 5.59 3.37 -2.72
C PRO A 196 6.51 2.20 -3.09
N ALA A 197 6.17 1.46 -4.16
CA ALA A 197 6.95 0.29 -4.58
C ALA A 197 8.43 0.64 -4.83
N LYS A 198 8.71 1.82 -5.39
CA LYS A 198 10.08 2.27 -5.62
C LYS A 198 10.85 2.56 -4.33
N LEU A 199 10.18 3.04 -3.27
CA LEU A 199 10.76 3.15 -1.94
C LEU A 199 11.07 1.78 -1.34
N LYS A 200 10.19 0.79 -1.52
CA LYS A 200 10.46 -0.59 -1.10
C LYS A 200 11.67 -1.16 -1.85
N ASN A 201 11.83 -0.87 -3.14
CA ASN A 201 13.02 -1.25 -3.91
C ASN A 201 14.30 -0.59 -3.37
N LEU A 202 14.24 0.68 -2.96
CA LEU A 202 15.37 1.34 -2.30
C LEU A 202 15.70 0.67 -0.96
N ILE A 203 14.69 0.30 -0.16
CA ILE A 203 14.89 -0.45 1.09
C ILE A 203 15.59 -1.79 0.80
N LEU A 204 15.15 -2.55 -0.21
CA LEU A 204 15.83 -3.79 -0.60
C LEU A 204 17.29 -3.54 -0.97
N LEU A 205 17.57 -2.46 -1.69
CA LEU A 205 18.93 -2.10 -2.10
C LEU A 205 19.82 -1.78 -0.89
N VAL A 206 19.33 -0.97 0.05
CA VAL A 206 20.04 -0.63 1.30
C VAL A 206 20.26 -1.87 2.16
N LYS A 207 19.25 -2.74 2.29
CA LYS A 207 19.39 -4.01 3.02
C LYS A 207 20.42 -4.92 2.38
N HIS A 208 20.41 -5.02 1.04
CA HIS A 208 21.40 -5.81 0.33
C HIS A 208 22.81 -5.27 0.55
N TRP A 209 23.02 -3.95 0.44
CA TRP A 209 24.28 -3.32 0.79
C TRP A 209 24.72 -3.69 2.21
N TYR A 210 23.84 -3.50 3.20
CA TYR A 210 24.12 -3.86 4.60
C TYR A 210 24.52 -5.34 4.76
N HIS A 211 23.81 -6.27 4.10
CA HIS A 211 24.17 -7.68 4.12
C HIS A 211 25.55 -7.95 3.51
N GLN A 212 25.96 -7.25 2.45
CA GLN A 212 27.31 -7.37 1.90
C GLN A 212 28.37 -6.91 2.92
N VAL A 213 28.12 -5.79 3.61
CA VAL A 213 29.01 -5.31 4.67
C VAL A 213 29.16 -6.33 5.79
N CYS A 214 28.05 -6.95 6.23
CA CYS A 214 28.08 -8.00 7.24
C CYS A 214 28.88 -9.25 6.81
N LEU A 215 28.87 -9.59 5.51
CA LEU A 215 29.55 -10.79 5.00
C LEU A 215 31.05 -10.59 4.77
N GLN A 216 31.47 -9.36 4.46
CA GLN A 216 32.87 -9.06 4.09
C GLN A 216 33.80 -8.90 5.29
N GLY A 217 33.28 -8.70 6.50
CA GLY A 217 34.11 -8.56 7.68
C GLY A 217 33.93 -9.67 8.71
N LEU A 218 34.98 -9.88 9.52
CA LEU A 218 34.98 -10.73 10.73
C LEU A 218 34.05 -10.19 11.86
N TRP A 219 33.12 -9.28 11.53
CA TRP A 219 32.28 -8.54 12.48
C TRP A 219 31.12 -9.41 12.93
N LYS A 220 31.42 -10.40 13.78
CA LYS A 220 30.46 -11.44 14.13
C LYS A 220 29.34 -11.00 15.06
N GLU A 221 29.40 -9.84 15.72
CA GLU A 221 28.26 -9.38 16.53
C GLU A 221 28.30 -7.87 16.77
N THR A 222 27.11 -7.24 16.84
CA THR A 222 26.79 -5.83 17.17
C THR A 222 26.80 -4.76 16.06
N LEU A 223 26.43 -5.10 14.83
CA LEU A 223 25.90 -4.09 13.89
C LEU A 223 24.44 -3.71 14.22
N PRO A 224 23.96 -2.52 13.83
CA PRO A 224 22.58 -2.10 14.09
C PRO A 224 21.54 -3.03 13.46
N PRO A 225 20.35 -3.19 14.04
CA PRO A 225 19.30 -4.00 13.45
C PRO A 225 18.96 -3.53 12.04
N VAL A 226 18.72 -4.46 11.10
CA VAL A 226 18.34 -4.14 9.71
C VAL A 226 17.12 -3.19 9.65
N TYR A 227 16.22 -3.30 10.61
CA TYR A 227 15.04 -2.44 10.71
C TYR A 227 15.41 -0.95 10.93
N ALA A 228 16.53 -0.64 11.58
CA ALA A 228 17.04 0.73 11.72
C ALA A 228 17.32 1.36 10.33
N LEU A 229 17.90 0.59 9.41
CA LEU A 229 18.20 1.03 8.05
C LEU A 229 16.94 1.15 7.19
N GLU A 230 15.92 0.30 7.42
CA GLU A 230 14.60 0.46 6.79
C GLU A 230 13.98 1.81 7.18
N LEU A 231 14.02 2.15 8.47
CA LEU A 231 13.53 3.43 8.99
C LEU A 231 14.33 4.62 8.49
N LEU A 232 15.66 4.52 8.48
CA LEU A 232 16.53 5.59 7.98
C LEU A 232 16.32 5.83 6.47
N THR A 233 16.03 4.78 5.71
CA THR A 233 15.67 4.89 4.28
C THR A 233 14.33 5.61 4.09
N ILE A 234 13.33 5.28 4.91
CA ILE A 234 12.05 5.99 4.89
C ILE A 234 12.25 7.46 5.26
N PHE A 235 13.02 7.75 6.30
CA PHE A 235 13.36 9.12 6.71
C PHE A 235 14.04 9.89 5.57
N ALA A 236 15.06 9.31 4.93
CA ALA A 236 15.77 9.93 3.81
C ALA A 236 14.82 10.31 2.67
N TRP A 237 13.93 9.40 2.29
CA TRP A 237 12.94 9.65 1.25
C TRP A 237 11.89 10.67 1.66
N GLU A 238 11.40 10.61 2.91
CA GLU A 238 10.44 11.56 3.45
C GLU A 238 11.03 12.97 3.54
N GLN A 239 12.32 13.13 3.80
CA GLN A 239 12.91 14.47 3.91
C GLN A 239 13.41 15.04 2.58
N GLY A 240 13.93 14.19 1.69
CA GLY A 240 14.65 14.62 0.49
C GLY A 240 13.92 14.38 -0.83
N CYS A 241 12.86 13.56 -0.86
CA CYS A 241 12.24 13.13 -2.10
C CYS A 241 10.71 13.30 -2.12
N LYS A 242 9.97 12.55 -1.28
CA LYS A 242 8.50 12.48 -1.22
C LYS A 242 7.78 12.15 -2.54
N LYS A 243 8.49 11.62 -3.54
CA LYS A 243 7.95 11.27 -4.86
C LYS A 243 7.92 9.77 -5.05
N ASP A 244 6.91 9.27 -5.75
CA ASP A 244 6.82 7.84 -6.12
C ASP A 244 7.90 7.41 -7.12
N ALA A 245 8.33 8.35 -7.98
CA ALA A 245 9.39 8.15 -8.95
C ALA A 245 10.64 8.96 -8.56
N PHE A 246 11.76 8.26 -8.41
CA PHE A 246 13.06 8.84 -8.05
C PHE A 246 14.21 7.92 -8.48
N SER A 247 15.45 8.39 -8.37
CA SER A 247 16.67 7.61 -8.67
C SER A 247 17.11 6.77 -7.48
N LEU A 248 17.28 5.46 -7.66
CA LEU A 248 17.75 4.58 -6.59
C LEU A 248 19.18 4.92 -6.15
N ALA A 249 20.03 5.40 -7.07
CA ALA A 249 21.41 5.78 -6.76
C ALA A 249 21.46 7.00 -5.82
N GLU A 250 20.65 8.02 -6.09
CA GLU A 250 20.55 9.23 -5.24
C GLU A 250 19.97 8.87 -3.86
N GLY A 251 18.97 7.98 -3.84
CA GLY A 251 18.40 7.47 -2.60
C GLY A 251 19.42 6.70 -1.76
N LEU A 252 20.15 5.76 -2.37
CA LEU A 252 21.19 4.98 -1.70
C LEU A 252 22.28 5.91 -1.17
N ARG A 253 22.77 6.84 -2.00
CA ARG A 253 23.79 7.83 -1.62
C ARG A 253 23.37 8.68 -0.43
N THR A 254 22.07 9.02 -0.35
CA THR A 254 21.50 9.80 0.76
C THR A 254 21.46 9.00 2.05
N VAL A 255 21.04 7.73 1.99
CA VAL A 255 21.02 6.86 3.17
C VAL A 255 22.44 6.65 3.71
N LEU A 256 23.41 6.38 2.84
CA LEU A 256 24.82 6.23 3.25
C LEU A 256 25.38 7.54 3.83
N GLY A 257 25.02 8.69 3.27
CA GLY A 257 25.37 9.99 3.84
C GLY A 257 24.80 10.23 5.24
N LEU A 258 23.59 9.73 5.53
CA LEU A 258 23.02 9.78 6.87
C LEU A 258 23.72 8.84 7.84
N ILE A 259 24.12 7.64 7.41
CA ILE A 259 24.91 6.70 8.22
C ILE A 259 26.26 7.33 8.62
N GLN A 260 26.93 8.02 7.70
CA GLN A 260 28.16 8.77 8.03
C GLN A 260 27.93 9.85 9.10
N GLN A 261 26.71 10.35 9.21
CA GLN A 261 26.30 11.37 10.17
C GLN A 261 25.56 10.78 11.37
N HIS A 262 25.79 9.50 11.70
CA HIS A 262 25.08 8.80 12.78
C HIS A 262 25.19 9.51 14.14
N GLN A 263 26.32 10.14 14.45
CA GLN A 263 26.51 10.94 15.66
C GLN A 263 25.57 12.16 15.75
N HIS A 264 24.95 12.55 14.63
CA HIS A 264 23.99 13.65 14.55
C HIS A 264 22.55 13.17 14.34
N LEU A 265 22.28 11.87 14.20
CA LEU A 265 20.92 11.36 13.98
C LEU A 265 20.09 11.38 15.27
N CYS A 266 18.98 12.10 15.22
CA CYS A 266 17.86 11.96 16.16
C CYS A 266 16.55 11.96 15.35
N VAL A 267 15.95 10.79 15.16
CA VAL A 267 14.85 10.54 14.23
C VAL A 267 13.70 9.86 14.97
N PHE A 268 12.49 10.38 14.78
CA PHE A 268 11.26 9.79 15.31
C PHE A 268 10.05 10.23 14.48
N TRP A 269 8.92 9.56 14.70
CA TRP A 269 7.64 9.89 14.08
C TRP A 269 6.55 9.98 15.15
N THR A 270 5.54 10.80 14.90
CA THR A 270 4.36 10.95 15.77
C THR A 270 3.10 10.32 15.18
N VAL A 271 3.27 9.27 14.36
CA VAL A 271 2.17 8.60 13.65
C VAL A 271 1.28 7.84 14.64
N ASN A 272 1.88 7.08 15.57
CA ASN A 272 1.13 6.24 16.51
C ASN A 272 1.13 6.79 17.95
N TYR A 273 2.13 7.59 18.32
CA TYR A 273 2.23 8.25 19.63
C TYR A 273 2.62 9.72 19.45
N GLY A 274 2.61 10.52 20.51
CA GLY A 274 3.02 11.92 20.45
C GLY A 274 3.21 12.53 21.83
N PHE A 275 3.27 13.85 21.89
CA PHE A 275 3.52 14.61 23.12
C PHE A 275 2.24 15.02 23.85
N GLU A 276 1.06 14.69 23.31
CA GLU A 276 -0.23 15.09 23.86
C GLU A 276 -0.53 14.48 25.24
N ASP A 277 -0.06 13.26 25.50
CA ASP A 277 -0.16 12.63 26.81
C ASP A 277 1.08 12.99 27.64
N PRO A 278 0.94 13.51 28.87
CA PRO A 278 2.08 13.96 29.66
C PRO A 278 3.13 12.87 29.94
N ALA A 279 2.69 11.65 30.24
CA ALA A 279 3.60 10.56 30.57
C ALA A 279 4.38 10.10 29.33
N VAL A 280 3.68 9.92 28.20
CA VAL A 280 4.29 9.55 26.91
C VAL A 280 5.19 10.68 26.40
N GLY A 281 4.74 11.92 26.46
CA GLY A 281 5.49 13.10 26.04
C GLY A 281 6.79 13.29 26.83
N GLN A 282 6.74 13.19 28.16
CA GLN A 282 7.93 13.27 29.00
C GLN A 282 8.91 12.11 28.71
N PHE A 283 8.38 10.91 28.45
CA PHE A 283 9.22 9.78 28.06
C PHE A 283 9.90 9.99 26.69
N LEU A 284 9.17 10.49 25.69
CA LEU A 284 9.74 10.83 24.38
C LEU A 284 10.83 11.89 24.50
N GLN A 285 10.62 12.94 25.29
CA GLN A 285 11.64 13.96 25.53
C GLN A 285 12.92 13.37 26.15
N ARG A 286 12.81 12.38 27.05
CA ARG A 286 13.97 11.65 27.60
C ARG A 286 14.66 10.81 26.52
N GLN A 287 13.90 10.08 25.72
CA GLN A 287 14.43 9.26 24.62
C GLN A 287 15.22 10.11 23.60
N LEU A 288 14.69 11.27 23.21
CA LEU A 288 15.31 12.16 22.22
C LEU A 288 16.60 12.84 22.73
N LYS A 289 16.85 12.82 24.05
CA LYS A 289 18.07 13.34 24.68
C LYS A 289 19.16 12.27 24.87
N ARG A 290 18.89 11.01 24.53
CA ARG A 290 19.87 9.92 24.64
C ARG A 290 21.04 10.11 23.67
N PRO A 291 22.19 9.45 23.92
CA PRO A 291 23.32 9.46 23.00
C PRO A 291 22.90 9.02 21.59
N ARG A 292 23.34 9.78 20.58
CA ARG A 292 23.02 9.56 19.17
C ARG A 292 23.87 8.42 18.59
N PRO A 293 23.38 7.69 17.56
CA PRO A 293 22.10 7.88 16.89
C PRO A 293 20.90 7.47 17.75
N VAL A 294 19.82 8.25 17.66
CA VAL A 294 18.50 7.88 18.20
C VAL A 294 17.55 7.72 17.01
N ILE A 295 16.96 6.54 16.85
CA ILE A 295 15.99 6.23 15.79
C ILE A 295 14.83 5.48 16.44
N LEU A 296 13.78 6.19 16.84
CA LEU A 296 12.65 5.58 17.56
C LEU A 296 11.74 4.79 16.61
N ASP A 297 11.36 3.56 17.01
CA ASP A 297 10.37 2.76 16.28
C ASP A 297 9.04 3.53 16.22
N PRO A 298 8.52 3.87 15.02
CA PRO A 298 7.24 4.55 14.89
C PRO A 298 6.06 3.79 15.51
N ALA A 299 6.20 2.50 15.81
CA ALA A 299 5.19 1.66 16.46
C ALA A 299 5.34 1.57 17.99
N ASP A 300 6.55 1.72 18.53
CA ASP A 300 6.90 1.52 19.94
C ASP A 300 7.87 2.62 20.43
N PRO A 301 7.40 3.58 21.25
CA PRO A 301 8.23 4.71 21.68
C PRO A 301 9.42 4.30 22.57
N THR A 302 9.39 3.09 23.14
CA THR A 302 10.45 2.57 24.02
C THR A 302 11.62 2.00 23.23
N TRP A 303 11.40 1.62 21.96
CA TRP A 303 12.40 0.93 21.16
C TRP A 303 13.22 1.93 20.34
N ASP A 304 14.43 2.21 20.82
CA ASP A 304 15.42 2.98 20.07
C ASP A 304 16.29 2.04 19.23
N LEU A 305 16.15 2.14 17.91
CA LEU A 305 16.92 1.41 16.89
C LEU A 305 18.23 2.11 16.49
N GLY A 306 18.49 3.31 17.01
CA GLY A 306 19.80 3.95 16.93
C GLY A 306 20.71 3.56 18.11
N ASN A 307 20.16 3.60 19.33
CA ASN A 307 20.76 3.16 20.61
C ASN A 307 22.22 3.58 20.84
N GLY A 308 22.59 4.77 20.35
CA GLY A 308 23.92 5.33 20.58
C GLY A 308 25.06 4.40 20.14
N ALA A 309 26.04 4.23 21.02
CA ALA A 309 27.23 3.40 20.79
C ALA A 309 27.02 1.90 21.10
N ALA A 310 25.79 1.45 21.38
CA ALA A 310 25.51 0.03 21.60
C ALA A 310 25.67 -0.82 20.33
N TRP A 311 25.61 -0.17 19.16
CA TRP A 311 25.88 -0.79 17.86
C TRP A 311 26.98 -0.04 17.12
N HIS A 312 27.75 -0.77 16.31
CA HIS A 312 28.87 -0.26 15.54
C HIS A 312 28.42 0.52 14.28
N TRP A 313 27.81 1.69 14.51
CA TRP A 313 27.46 2.64 13.44
C TRP A 313 28.68 3.25 12.77
N ASP A 314 29.80 3.32 13.48
CA ASP A 314 31.12 3.75 13.00
C ASP A 314 31.64 2.85 11.88
N LEU A 315 31.52 1.52 12.00
CA LEU A 315 31.88 0.57 10.94
C LEU A 315 31.03 0.77 9.68
N LEU A 316 29.71 0.95 9.84
CA LEU A 316 28.83 1.27 8.72
C LEU A 316 29.17 2.62 8.09
N ALA A 317 29.58 3.61 8.89
CA ALA A 317 29.99 4.92 8.41
C ALA A 317 31.31 4.86 7.63
N GLN A 318 32.26 4.05 8.08
CA GLN A 318 33.53 3.81 7.37
C GLN A 318 33.28 3.19 5.99
N GLU A 319 32.47 2.12 5.94
CA GLU A 319 32.12 1.47 4.67
C GLU A 319 31.28 2.37 3.76
N ALA A 320 30.36 3.16 4.32
CA ALA A 320 29.64 4.17 3.58
C ALA A 320 30.57 5.23 2.97
N ALA A 321 31.65 5.60 3.66
CA ALA A 321 32.62 6.59 3.19
C ALA A 321 33.50 6.09 2.04
N SER A 322 33.90 4.82 2.07
CA SER A 322 34.78 4.22 1.07
C SER A 322 34.06 3.82 -0.23
N CYS A 323 32.74 3.66 -0.20
CA CYS A 323 32.02 3.07 -1.33
C CYS A 323 31.64 4.05 -2.46
N TYR A 324 31.79 5.37 -2.29
CA TYR A 324 31.27 6.37 -3.23
C TYR A 324 31.96 6.43 -4.60
N ASP A 325 33.18 5.91 -4.73
CA ASP A 325 33.90 5.89 -6.00
C ASP A 325 33.51 4.70 -6.91
N HIS A 326 32.53 3.90 -6.49
CA HIS A 326 32.06 2.75 -7.26
C HIS A 326 31.00 3.11 -8.31
N PRO A 327 30.90 2.35 -9.42
CA PRO A 327 29.93 2.57 -10.50
C PRO A 327 28.47 2.81 -10.07
N CYS A 328 28.01 2.24 -8.96
CA CYS A 328 26.65 2.45 -8.45
C CYS A 328 26.36 3.90 -8.01
N PHE A 329 27.40 4.71 -7.83
CA PHE A 329 27.32 6.13 -7.50
C PHE A 329 27.83 7.05 -8.61
N LEU A 330 28.10 6.53 -9.81
CA LEU A 330 28.58 7.31 -10.95
C LEU A 330 27.54 7.32 -12.08
N ARG A 331 27.36 8.48 -12.73
CA ARG A 331 26.49 8.65 -13.91
C ARG A 331 27.32 9.09 -15.12
N GLY A 332 26.92 8.62 -16.32
CA GLY A 332 27.49 9.09 -17.57
C GLY A 332 29.00 8.88 -17.65
N MET A 333 29.75 9.97 -17.81
CA MET A 333 31.21 10.00 -17.95
C MET A 333 31.98 9.85 -16.63
N GLY A 334 31.31 9.47 -15.54
CA GLY A 334 31.94 9.35 -14.21
C GLY A 334 31.51 10.43 -13.21
N ASP A 335 30.41 11.14 -13.47
CA ASP A 335 29.92 12.18 -12.57
C ASP A 335 29.32 11.57 -11.29
N PRO A 336 29.70 12.02 -10.09
CA PRO A 336 29.18 11.48 -8.84
C PRO A 336 27.70 11.85 -8.66
N VAL A 337 26.87 10.85 -8.39
CA VAL A 337 25.46 11.05 -8.05
C VAL A 337 25.34 11.84 -6.75
N GLN A 338 24.46 12.83 -6.76
CA GLN A 338 24.28 13.71 -5.62
C GLN A 338 23.25 13.14 -4.64
N SER A 339 23.50 13.36 -3.34
CA SER A 339 22.50 13.09 -2.31
C SER A 339 21.33 14.07 -2.42
N TRP A 340 20.13 13.64 -2.02
CA TRP A 340 18.99 14.52 -1.86
C TRP A 340 19.25 15.60 -0.82
N LYS A 341 18.62 16.76 -1.02
CA LYS A 341 18.67 17.90 -0.10
C LYS A 341 17.30 18.07 0.54
N GLY A 342 17.28 18.37 1.84
CA GLY A 342 16.06 18.55 2.60
C GLY A 342 16.30 18.98 4.05
N PRO A 343 15.24 19.29 4.82
CA PRO A 343 15.31 19.37 6.28
C PRO A 343 15.82 18.04 6.87
N GLY A 344 16.80 18.06 7.76
CA GLY A 344 17.34 16.84 8.37
C GLY A 344 18.20 15.95 7.46
N LEU A 345 18.65 16.46 6.31
CA LEU A 345 19.65 15.80 5.46
C LEU A 345 20.98 16.56 5.47
N PRO A 346 22.12 15.92 5.13
CA PRO A 346 23.41 16.61 5.06
C PRO A 346 23.36 17.88 4.19
N ARG A 347 23.95 18.98 4.66
CA ARG A 347 24.01 20.28 3.97
C ARG A 347 25.44 20.78 3.87
N ALA A 348 25.78 21.37 2.73
CA ALA A 348 27.07 22.04 2.56
C ALA A 348 27.18 23.22 3.55
N GLY A 349 28.29 23.28 4.30
CA GLY A 349 28.57 24.34 5.27
C GLY A 349 28.05 24.12 6.69
N CYS A 350 27.29 23.05 6.96
CA CYS A 350 26.84 22.70 8.31
C CYS A 350 27.53 21.42 8.79
N SER A 351 28.09 21.43 10.01
CA SER A 351 28.70 20.25 10.63
C SER A 351 27.70 19.25 11.22
N GLY A 352 26.40 19.60 11.29
CA GLY A 352 25.35 18.73 11.84
C GLY A 352 24.03 18.78 11.05
N LEU A 353 23.15 17.81 11.32
CA LEU A 353 21.87 17.62 10.61
C LEU A 353 20.71 18.51 11.14
N GLY A 354 20.89 19.16 12.29
CA GLY A 354 19.82 19.92 12.95
C GLY A 354 18.69 19.05 13.52
N HIS A 355 18.99 17.81 13.91
CA HIS A 355 18.01 16.87 14.46
C HIS A 355 17.77 17.05 15.97
N PRO A 356 16.55 16.72 16.47
CA PRO A 356 15.38 16.30 15.68
C PRO A 356 14.75 17.48 14.92
N ILE A 357 14.23 17.23 13.71
CA ILE A 357 13.62 18.28 12.87
C ILE A 357 12.28 18.78 13.42
N GLN A 358 11.60 17.95 14.22
CA GLN A 358 10.42 18.35 14.98
C GLN A 358 10.84 18.68 16.42
N LEU A 359 10.81 19.95 16.79
CA LEU A 359 10.95 20.40 18.18
C LEU A 359 9.57 20.83 18.73
N ASP A 360 9.36 20.52 20.01
CA ASP A 360 8.16 20.82 20.80
C ASP A 360 7.72 22.30 20.65
N PRO A 361 6.44 22.58 20.32
CA PRO A 361 5.92 23.95 20.29
C PRO A 361 6.14 24.74 21.59
N ASN A 362 6.26 24.04 22.72
CA ASN A 362 6.39 24.65 24.05
C ASN A 362 7.84 24.89 24.52
N GLN A 363 8.85 24.61 23.69
CA GLN A 363 10.27 24.89 24.01
C GLN A 363 10.85 26.08 23.24
N LYS A 364 10.07 27.14 23.03
CA LYS A 364 10.65 28.45 22.72
C LYS A 364 11.16 29.09 24.03
N THR A 365 12.43 28.86 24.37
CA THR A 365 13.14 29.74 25.32
C THR A 365 13.59 31.02 24.62
N PRO A 366 13.41 32.20 25.24
CA PRO A 366 13.78 33.48 24.66
C PRO A 366 15.20 33.87 25.05
N GLU A 367 16.22 33.31 24.40
CA GLU A 367 17.60 33.80 24.56
C GLU A 367 18.33 33.84 23.22
N ASN A 368 18.15 34.97 22.52
CA ASN A 368 19.22 35.70 21.84
C ASN A 368 18.67 37.01 21.29
N SER A 369 18.25 37.88 22.22
CA SER A 369 18.16 39.31 21.97
C SER A 369 19.33 39.98 22.67
N LYS A 370 20.38 40.34 21.92
CA LYS A 370 21.23 41.52 22.18
C LYS A 370 22.27 41.73 21.08
N SER A 371 22.19 42.94 20.51
CA SER A 371 23.16 43.64 19.63
C SER A 371 23.26 43.11 18.19
N LEU A 372 23.12 43.89 17.13
CA LEU A 372 23.54 45.29 16.93
C LEU A 372 22.57 46.09 16.05
N ASN A 373 22.17 47.24 16.60
CA ASN A 373 21.90 48.56 16.02
C ASN A 373 21.35 48.74 14.60
N ALA A 374 20.25 49.51 14.61
CA ALA A 374 19.57 50.21 13.54
C ALA A 374 20.46 51.07 12.64
N VAL A 375 20.15 51.08 11.34
CA VAL A 375 20.09 52.27 10.47
C VAL A 375 19.00 52.03 9.43
N TYR A 376 17.93 52.84 9.42
CA TYR A 376 17.10 53.05 8.22
C TYR A 376 17.76 54.15 7.37
N PRO A 377 17.65 54.08 6.03
CA PRO A 377 16.87 55.14 5.39
C PRO A 377 16.00 54.74 4.19
N ARG A 378 15.11 55.68 3.91
CA ARG A 378 14.06 55.80 2.89
C ARG A 378 14.45 55.51 1.42
N ALA A 379 13.42 55.07 0.70
CA ALA A 379 12.95 55.48 -0.64
C ALA A 379 13.93 56.14 -1.63
N GLY A 380 14.01 55.52 -2.82
CA GLY A 380 13.99 56.20 -4.12
C GLY A 380 15.32 56.37 -4.84
N SER A 381 15.60 55.50 -5.81
CA SER A 381 16.36 55.83 -7.05
C SER A 381 16.55 54.60 -7.97
N LYS A 382 15.94 54.63 -9.17
CA LYS A 382 16.39 53.93 -10.40
C LYS A 382 17.85 54.36 -10.73
N PRO A 383 18.71 53.61 -11.47
CA PRO A 383 18.54 53.21 -12.90
C PRO A 383 19.39 51.95 -13.29
N PRO A 384 19.80 51.67 -14.56
CA PRO A 384 19.20 51.87 -15.89
C PRO A 384 18.97 50.53 -16.64
N SER A 385 18.39 50.68 -17.83
CA SER A 385 17.89 49.69 -18.78
C SER A 385 18.87 49.26 -19.89
N CYS A 386 18.73 47.99 -20.29
CA CYS A 386 18.84 47.39 -21.65
C CYS A 386 20.26 47.15 -22.26
N PRO A 387 20.44 46.20 -23.22
CA PRO A 387 19.41 45.56 -24.07
C PRO A 387 19.46 44.01 -24.17
N ALA A 388 18.34 43.47 -24.64
CA ALA A 388 18.15 42.09 -25.10
C ALA A 388 18.63 41.90 -26.55
N PRO A 389 19.03 40.67 -26.97
CA PRO A 389 18.99 40.25 -28.36
C PRO A 389 17.57 39.81 -28.73
N GLY A 390 17.10 40.30 -29.89
CA GLY A 390 15.81 40.00 -30.49
C GLY A 390 15.69 38.61 -31.16
N PRO A 391 14.57 38.35 -31.85
CA PRO A 391 13.87 37.07 -31.81
C PRO A 391 14.04 36.23 -33.07
N THR A 392 13.97 34.90 -32.93
CA THR A 392 13.71 34.00 -34.06
C THR A 392 12.77 32.89 -33.64
N GLY A 393 11.62 32.80 -34.32
CA GLY A 393 10.87 31.56 -34.50
C GLY A 393 9.78 31.26 -33.47
N ALA A 394 8.60 31.83 -33.70
CA ALA A 394 7.37 31.48 -33.02
C ALA A 394 6.92 30.04 -33.31
N ALA A 395 6.48 29.33 -32.27
CA ALA A 395 5.36 28.41 -32.35
C ALA A 395 4.41 28.76 -31.20
N SER A 396 3.26 29.36 -31.54
CA SER A 396 2.23 29.86 -30.64
C SER A 396 1.83 28.84 -29.57
N ILE A 397 2.00 29.19 -28.30
CA ILE A 397 1.21 28.62 -27.22
C ILE A 397 -0.04 29.49 -27.11
N VAL A 398 -1.13 29.01 -27.70
CA VAL A 398 -2.47 29.56 -27.45
C VAL A 398 -2.89 29.18 -26.02
N PRO A 399 -3.43 30.11 -25.20
CA PRO A 399 -3.97 29.76 -23.90
C PRO A 399 -5.29 29.02 -24.10
N SER A 400 -5.33 27.72 -23.79
CA SER A 400 -6.52 26.89 -23.95
C SER A 400 -7.49 26.99 -22.77
N VAL A 401 -8.74 27.25 -23.14
CA VAL A 401 -9.95 27.35 -22.32
C VAL A 401 -10.25 26.02 -21.59
N PRO A 402 -10.80 26.02 -20.36
CA PRO A 402 -11.20 24.80 -19.66
C PRO A 402 -12.39 24.14 -20.36
N GLY A 403 -12.25 22.89 -20.81
CA GLY A 403 -13.39 22.07 -21.28
C GLY A 403 -13.17 21.23 -22.55
N MET A 404 -12.09 21.40 -23.32
CA MET A 404 -11.78 20.48 -24.42
C MET A 404 -10.86 19.35 -23.95
N ALA A 405 -11.39 18.13 -23.92
CA ALA A 405 -10.57 16.92 -23.78
C ALA A 405 -9.60 16.84 -24.98
N LEU A 406 -8.29 16.91 -24.72
CA LEU A 406 -7.27 16.75 -25.75
C LEU A 406 -7.46 15.40 -26.46
N ASP A 407 -7.46 15.40 -27.79
CA ASP A 407 -7.61 14.17 -28.56
C ASP A 407 -6.37 13.29 -28.38
N LEU A 408 -6.59 12.05 -27.91
CA LEU A 408 -5.52 11.09 -27.64
C LEU A 408 -4.73 10.77 -28.92
N SER A 409 -5.36 10.90 -30.10
CA SER A 409 -4.74 10.65 -31.40
C SER A 409 -3.57 11.60 -31.72
N GLN A 410 -3.53 12.78 -31.09
CA GLN A 410 -2.53 13.82 -31.34
C GLN A 410 -1.31 13.74 -30.41
N ILE A 411 -1.32 12.82 -29.44
CA ILE A 411 -0.30 12.75 -28.40
C ILE A 411 0.84 11.82 -28.83
N PRO A 412 2.09 12.30 -28.90
CA PRO A 412 3.22 11.45 -29.23
C PRO A 412 3.37 10.28 -28.23
N THR A 413 3.71 9.10 -28.72
CA THR A 413 3.83 7.88 -27.89
C THR A 413 4.81 8.04 -26.72
N LYS A 414 5.86 8.84 -26.89
CA LYS A 414 6.87 9.15 -25.86
C LYS A 414 6.33 10.07 -24.75
N GLU A 415 5.25 10.79 -25.02
CA GLU A 415 4.66 11.77 -24.10
C GLU A 415 3.49 11.20 -23.30
N LEU A 416 3.00 9.99 -23.61
CA LEU A 416 1.85 9.39 -22.93
C LEU A 416 2.00 9.32 -21.41
N ASP A 417 3.20 8.95 -20.91
CA ASP A 417 3.47 8.93 -19.46
C ASP A 417 3.32 10.34 -18.85
N ARG A 418 3.79 11.39 -19.54
CA ARG A 418 3.66 12.78 -19.11
C ARG A 418 2.23 13.27 -19.20
N PHE A 419 1.54 12.98 -20.30
CA PHE A 419 0.14 13.32 -20.51
C PHE A 419 -0.76 12.79 -19.40
N ILE A 420 -0.55 11.53 -18.98
CA ILE A 420 -1.32 10.93 -17.88
C ILE A 420 -1.12 11.71 -16.58
N GLN A 421 0.11 12.12 -16.26
CA GLN A 421 0.40 12.87 -15.03
C GLN A 421 -0.18 14.29 -15.10
N ASP A 422 0.04 14.97 -16.22
CA ASP A 422 -0.23 16.40 -16.37
C ASP A 422 -1.72 16.67 -16.65
N HIS A 423 -2.45 15.73 -17.24
CA HIS A 423 -3.84 15.93 -17.70
C HIS A 423 -4.85 14.90 -17.18
N LEU A 424 -4.48 13.62 -17.03
CA LEU A 424 -5.46 12.60 -16.62
C LEU A 424 -5.58 12.44 -15.11
N LYS A 425 -4.48 12.61 -14.37
CA LYS A 425 -4.50 12.44 -12.92
C LYS A 425 -5.16 13.63 -12.22
N PRO A 426 -6.04 13.37 -11.24
CA PRO A 426 -6.60 14.41 -10.38
C PRO A 426 -5.51 15.09 -9.56
N SER A 427 -5.74 16.35 -9.20
CA SER A 427 -4.76 17.11 -8.43
C SER A 427 -4.67 16.56 -6.99
N PRO A 428 -3.46 16.45 -6.41
CA PRO A 428 -3.31 15.99 -5.02
C PRO A 428 -4.07 16.86 -4.02
N GLN A 429 -4.14 18.17 -4.27
CA GLN A 429 -4.87 19.12 -3.44
C GLN A 429 -6.38 18.86 -3.46
N PHE A 430 -6.96 18.63 -4.64
CA PHE A 430 -8.38 18.31 -4.78
C PHE A 430 -8.71 16.94 -4.15
N GLN A 431 -7.86 15.94 -4.37
CA GLN A 431 -8.04 14.63 -3.71
C GLN A 431 -8.06 14.75 -2.19
N GLU A 432 -7.22 15.61 -1.60
CA GLU A 432 -7.21 15.83 -0.16
C GLU A 432 -8.48 16.57 0.33
N GLN A 433 -8.99 17.53 -0.44
CA GLN A 433 -10.29 18.15 -0.17
C GLN A 433 -11.43 17.11 -0.19
N VAL A 434 -11.46 16.24 -1.19
CA VAL A 434 -12.46 15.17 -1.31
C VAL A 434 -12.36 14.18 -0.15
N LYS A 435 -11.15 13.81 0.30
CA LYS A 435 -10.98 12.93 1.48
C LYS A 435 -11.58 13.56 2.73
N LYS A 436 -11.27 14.84 3.00
CA LYS A 436 -11.82 15.57 4.14
C LYS A 436 -13.34 15.66 4.07
N ALA A 437 -13.88 15.96 2.89
CA ALA A 437 -15.32 16.01 2.66
C ALA A 437 -15.99 14.65 2.91
N ILE A 438 -15.39 13.56 2.43
CA ILE A 438 -15.88 12.20 2.73
C ILE A 438 -15.88 11.96 4.23
N ASP A 439 -14.79 12.26 4.95
CA ASP A 439 -14.72 12.00 6.39
C ASP A 439 -15.76 12.83 7.19
N ILE A 440 -16.11 14.01 6.70
CA ILE A 440 -17.18 14.89 7.18
C ILE A 440 -18.57 14.29 6.91
N ILE A 441 -18.83 13.85 5.68
CA ILE A 441 -20.05 13.12 5.28
C ILE A 441 -20.24 11.86 6.15
N LEU A 442 -19.17 11.08 6.35
CA LEU A 442 -19.25 9.86 7.14
C LEU A 442 -19.55 10.14 8.61
N ARG A 443 -19.04 11.25 9.16
CA ARG A 443 -19.37 11.68 10.52
C ARG A 443 -20.85 12.03 10.65
N CYS A 444 -21.38 12.84 9.72
CA CYS A 444 -22.80 13.18 9.67
C CYS A 444 -23.69 11.93 9.64
N LEU A 445 -23.39 11.00 8.74
CA LEU A 445 -24.20 9.78 8.58
C LEU A 445 -24.08 8.87 9.81
N HIS A 446 -22.94 8.87 10.50
CA HIS A 446 -22.75 8.09 11.72
C HIS A 446 -23.49 8.69 12.92
N GLU A 447 -23.52 10.02 13.04
CA GLU A 447 -24.12 10.71 14.18
C GLU A 447 -25.64 10.89 14.04
N ASN A 448 -26.13 11.13 12.81
CA ASN A 448 -27.50 11.61 12.59
C ASN A 448 -28.43 10.59 11.91
N CYS A 449 -27.92 9.56 11.22
CA CYS A 449 -28.81 8.60 10.56
C CYS A 449 -29.43 7.60 11.55
N VAL A 450 -30.73 7.38 11.42
CA VAL A 450 -31.51 6.38 12.19
C VAL A 450 -30.97 4.97 11.96
N HIS A 451 -30.55 4.66 10.74
CA HIS A 451 -29.98 3.37 10.39
C HIS A 451 -28.49 3.33 10.69
N LYS A 452 -28.13 2.63 11.77
CA LYS A 452 -26.74 2.46 12.18
C LYS A 452 -25.94 1.68 11.14
N ALA A 453 -24.85 2.29 10.68
CA ALA A 453 -23.86 1.61 9.85
C ALA A 453 -23.06 0.60 10.69
N SER A 454 -22.87 -0.62 10.17
CA SER A 454 -21.91 -1.58 10.71
C SER A 454 -20.47 -1.16 10.36
N ARG A 455 -20.27 -0.67 9.14
CA ARG A 455 -19.00 -0.16 8.61
C ARG A 455 -19.22 0.61 7.32
N VAL A 456 -18.17 1.28 6.86
CA VAL A 456 -18.19 2.05 5.62
C VAL A 456 -17.00 1.69 4.74
N SER A 457 -17.22 1.63 3.43
CA SER A 457 -16.16 1.41 2.45
C SER A 457 -16.16 2.44 1.33
N LYS A 458 -14.96 2.92 0.99
CA LYS A 458 -14.69 3.78 -0.16
C LYS A 458 -14.50 2.88 -1.39
N GLY A 459 -15.45 2.92 -2.33
CA GLY A 459 -15.48 2.24 -3.62
C GLY A 459 -15.28 3.20 -4.80
N GLY A 460 -15.80 2.85 -5.97
CA GLY A 460 -15.64 3.67 -7.18
C GLY A 460 -14.20 3.72 -7.69
N SER A 461 -13.94 4.50 -8.73
CA SER A 461 -12.58 4.70 -9.23
C SER A 461 -11.69 5.35 -8.19
N PHE A 462 -12.25 6.21 -7.34
CA PHE A 462 -11.53 6.82 -6.21
C PHE A 462 -10.99 5.77 -5.24
N GLY A 463 -11.83 4.86 -4.76
CA GLY A 463 -11.41 3.79 -3.84
C GLY A 463 -10.41 2.82 -4.48
N ARG A 464 -10.52 2.59 -5.79
CA ARG A 464 -9.63 1.76 -6.61
C ARG A 464 -8.30 2.45 -6.99
N GLY A 465 -8.19 3.76 -6.78
CA GLY A 465 -7.04 4.57 -7.21
C GLY A 465 -6.87 4.62 -8.74
N THR A 466 -7.98 4.63 -9.47
CA THR A 466 -8.06 4.73 -10.94
C THR A 466 -8.94 5.91 -11.38
N ASP A 467 -9.01 6.96 -10.56
CA ASP A 467 -9.78 8.17 -10.79
C ASP A 467 -9.15 9.10 -11.83
N LEU A 468 -10.00 9.71 -12.67
CA LEU A 468 -9.62 10.71 -13.66
C LEU A 468 -9.90 12.12 -13.13
N ARG A 469 -9.12 13.11 -13.57
CA ARG A 469 -9.21 14.52 -13.16
C ARG A 469 -10.63 15.11 -13.27
N ASP A 470 -11.33 14.83 -14.37
CA ASP A 470 -12.62 15.47 -14.69
C ASP A 470 -13.75 14.43 -14.82
N GLY A 471 -14.00 13.70 -13.74
CA GLY A 471 -15.10 12.71 -13.65
C GLY A 471 -14.78 11.62 -12.65
N CYS A 472 -14.30 12.01 -11.49
CA CYS A 472 -14.05 11.09 -10.40
C CYS A 472 -15.39 10.58 -9.88
N ASP A 473 -15.62 9.26 -9.96
CA ASP A 473 -16.70 8.56 -9.29
C ASP A 473 -16.21 8.03 -7.94
N VAL A 474 -16.70 8.65 -6.87
CA VAL A 474 -16.59 8.12 -5.52
C VAL A 474 -17.83 7.29 -5.26
N GLU A 475 -17.68 6.02 -4.92
CA GLU A 475 -18.78 5.25 -4.32
C GLU A 475 -18.53 5.19 -2.81
N LEU A 476 -19.48 5.64 -2.00
CA LEU A 476 -19.49 5.46 -0.55
C LEU A 476 -20.48 4.36 -0.20
N ILE A 477 -19.95 3.19 0.18
CA ILE A 477 -20.77 2.04 0.53
C ILE A 477 -20.99 2.06 2.04
N ILE A 478 -22.23 2.28 2.45
CA ILE A 478 -22.64 2.30 3.86
C ILE A 478 -23.26 0.94 4.16
N PHE A 479 -22.54 0.10 4.90
CA PHE A 479 -23.07 -1.19 5.31
C PHE A 479 -23.99 -0.99 6.50
N LEU A 480 -25.27 -1.33 6.38
CA LEU A 480 -26.27 -1.04 7.41
C LEU A 480 -26.65 -2.29 8.20
N ASN A 481 -26.73 -2.15 9.52
CA ASN A 481 -27.13 -3.24 10.43
C ASN A 481 -28.57 -3.73 10.20
N CYS A 482 -29.39 -2.91 9.54
CA CYS A 482 -30.79 -3.21 9.31
C CYS A 482 -31.03 -4.17 8.13
N PHE A 483 -30.01 -4.48 7.33
CA PHE A 483 -30.08 -5.49 6.28
C PHE A 483 -29.50 -6.82 6.79
N THR A 484 -30.24 -7.91 6.63
CA THR A 484 -29.83 -9.25 7.11
C THR A 484 -29.52 -10.23 5.96
N ASP A 485 -30.02 -9.95 4.76
CA ASP A 485 -29.65 -10.61 3.52
C ASP A 485 -29.62 -9.68 2.29
N TYR A 486 -29.39 -10.27 1.13
CA TYR A 486 -29.38 -9.56 -0.16
C TYR A 486 -30.74 -8.95 -0.56
N LYS A 487 -31.85 -9.68 -0.36
CA LYS A 487 -33.23 -9.31 -0.69
C LYS A 487 -33.78 -8.19 0.20
N ASP A 488 -33.34 -8.10 1.45
CA ASP A 488 -33.80 -7.10 2.42
C ASP A 488 -33.51 -5.65 2.01
N GLN A 489 -32.55 -5.47 1.08
CA GLN A 489 -32.10 -4.15 0.67
C GLN A 489 -33.14 -3.40 -0.15
N GLY A 490 -33.83 -4.08 -1.06
CA GLY A 490 -34.72 -3.45 -2.04
C GLY A 490 -35.85 -2.62 -1.42
N PRO A 491 -36.72 -3.21 -0.59
CA PRO A 491 -37.92 -2.54 -0.07
C PRO A 491 -37.63 -1.28 0.77
N ARG A 492 -36.47 -1.22 1.42
CA ARG A 492 -36.11 -0.15 2.37
C ARG A 492 -35.14 0.87 1.78
N ARG A 493 -34.61 0.63 0.58
CA ARG A 493 -33.53 1.44 0.01
C ARG A 493 -33.96 2.88 -0.23
N ALA A 494 -35.14 3.10 -0.79
CA ALA A 494 -35.64 4.44 -1.09
C ALA A 494 -35.78 5.29 0.18
N GLU A 495 -36.48 4.76 1.20
CA GLU A 495 -36.64 5.41 2.51
C GLU A 495 -35.29 5.77 3.15
N ILE A 496 -34.33 4.84 3.14
CA ILE A 496 -32.99 5.06 3.70
C ILE A 496 -32.24 6.17 2.94
N LEU A 497 -32.34 6.19 1.60
CA LEU A 497 -31.66 7.18 0.78
C LEU A 497 -32.27 8.57 0.94
N ASP A 498 -33.59 8.66 1.04
CA ASP A 498 -34.30 9.93 1.29
C ASP A 498 -33.93 10.51 2.66
N GLU A 499 -33.85 9.67 3.70
CA GLU A 499 -33.38 10.07 5.02
C GLU A 499 -31.91 10.55 4.97
N MET A 500 -31.02 9.77 4.34
CA MET A 500 -29.62 10.15 4.19
C MET A 500 -29.45 11.47 3.44
N ARG A 501 -30.28 11.74 2.43
CA ARG A 501 -30.32 13.03 1.73
C ARG A 501 -30.70 14.15 2.68
N ALA A 502 -31.82 14.01 3.41
CA ALA A 502 -32.29 15.03 4.33
C ALA A 502 -31.23 15.39 5.39
N GLN A 503 -30.53 14.39 5.93
CA GLN A 503 -29.44 14.60 6.89
C GLN A 503 -28.25 15.34 6.27
N LEU A 504 -27.85 14.98 5.04
CA LEU A 504 -26.75 15.66 4.35
C LEU A 504 -27.11 17.11 3.99
N GLU A 505 -28.34 17.37 3.52
CA GLU A 505 -28.80 18.73 3.19
C GLU A 505 -28.84 19.64 4.42
N SER A 506 -29.32 19.12 5.57
CA SER A 506 -29.40 19.85 6.83
C SER A 506 -28.01 20.14 7.44
N TRP A 507 -27.13 19.15 7.45
CA TRP A 507 -25.86 19.22 8.19
C TRP A 507 -24.70 19.85 7.40
N TRP A 508 -24.76 19.87 6.06
CA TRP A 508 -23.65 20.34 5.22
C TRP A 508 -23.39 21.85 5.30
N GLN A 509 -24.37 22.66 5.72
CA GLN A 509 -24.20 24.11 5.77
C GLN A 509 -22.99 24.49 6.66
N ASP A 510 -22.05 25.25 6.08
CA ASP A 510 -20.85 25.83 6.71
C ASP A 510 -19.72 24.89 7.19
N GLN A 511 -19.69 23.60 6.77
CA GLN A 511 -18.67 22.64 7.28
C GLN A 511 -17.29 22.72 6.60
N VAL A 512 -17.21 23.08 5.30
CA VAL A 512 -15.95 23.11 4.55
C VAL A 512 -15.85 24.40 3.71
N PRO A 513 -15.00 25.37 4.10
CA PRO A 513 -14.74 26.54 3.27
C PRO A 513 -14.24 26.09 1.89
N SER A 514 -14.79 26.67 0.81
CA SER A 514 -14.47 26.41 -0.61
C SER A 514 -15.05 25.13 -1.27
N LEU A 515 -15.86 24.33 -0.57
CA LEU A 515 -16.50 23.15 -1.15
C LEU A 515 -18.03 23.20 -0.99
N SER A 516 -18.76 23.18 -2.10
CA SER A 516 -20.23 23.12 -2.10
C SER A 516 -20.72 21.72 -2.45
N LEU A 517 -21.81 21.30 -1.82
CA LEU A 517 -22.49 20.04 -2.12
C LEU A 517 -23.73 20.35 -2.97
N GLN A 518 -23.86 19.67 -4.11
CA GLN A 518 -24.95 19.86 -5.07
C GLN A 518 -25.62 18.53 -5.36
N PHE A 519 -26.96 18.50 -5.40
CA PHE A 519 -27.72 17.31 -5.74
C PHE A 519 -28.25 17.42 -7.18
N PRO A 520 -27.69 16.66 -8.14
CA PRO A 520 -28.25 16.59 -9.48
C PRO A 520 -29.56 15.77 -9.50
N GLU A 521 -30.23 15.74 -10.65
CA GLU A 521 -31.38 14.86 -10.88
C GLU A 521 -31.01 13.39 -10.58
N GLN A 522 -31.82 12.75 -9.74
CA GLN A 522 -31.60 11.37 -9.31
C GLN A 522 -32.13 10.42 -10.37
N ASN A 523 -31.21 9.81 -11.11
CA ASN A 523 -31.55 8.89 -12.20
C ASN A 523 -31.25 7.42 -11.85
N VAL A 524 -30.77 7.16 -10.63
CA VAL A 524 -30.39 5.82 -10.15
C VAL A 524 -31.12 5.53 -8.84
N PRO A 525 -32.15 4.66 -8.83
CA PRO A 525 -32.92 4.38 -7.62
C PRO A 525 -32.11 3.64 -6.54
N GLU A 526 -30.93 3.10 -6.89
CA GLU A 526 -30.10 2.31 -5.98
C GLU A 526 -29.07 3.14 -5.19
N ALA A 527 -28.92 4.43 -5.50
CA ALA A 527 -27.87 5.27 -4.92
C ALA A 527 -28.31 6.72 -4.81
N LEU A 528 -27.91 7.39 -3.72
CA LEU A 528 -28.01 8.84 -3.61
C LEU A 528 -26.81 9.48 -4.30
N GLN A 529 -27.06 10.24 -5.35
CA GLN A 529 -26.03 10.92 -6.14
C GLN A 529 -25.93 12.39 -5.75
N PHE A 530 -24.71 12.86 -5.49
CA PHE A 530 -24.41 14.26 -5.25
C PHE A 530 -23.01 14.62 -5.75
N GLN A 531 -22.75 15.91 -5.94
CA GLN A 531 -21.50 16.44 -6.41
C GLN A 531 -20.83 17.27 -5.33
N LEU A 532 -19.52 17.06 -5.18
CA LEU A 532 -18.65 17.90 -4.38
C LEU A 532 -17.90 18.85 -5.33
N VAL A 533 -18.22 20.14 -5.27
CA VAL A 533 -17.69 21.16 -6.18
C VAL A 533 -16.75 22.09 -5.41
N SER A 534 -15.49 22.16 -5.84
CA SER A 534 -14.49 23.07 -5.28
C SER A 534 -14.49 24.38 -6.05
N THR A 535 -14.96 25.47 -5.43
CA THR A 535 -14.98 26.81 -6.04
C THR A 535 -13.57 27.35 -6.26
N ALA A 536 -12.63 27.01 -5.38
CA ALA A 536 -11.24 27.42 -5.47
C ALA A 536 -10.47 26.73 -6.60
N LEU A 537 -10.76 25.45 -6.87
CA LEU A 537 -10.01 24.64 -7.84
C LEU A 537 -10.72 24.47 -9.19
N LYS A 538 -11.98 24.94 -9.31
CA LYS A 538 -12.83 24.71 -10.50
C LYS A 538 -12.89 23.22 -10.87
N SER A 539 -12.93 22.35 -9.87
CA SER A 539 -12.98 20.88 -10.03
C SER A 539 -14.17 20.33 -9.26
N TRP A 540 -14.74 19.23 -9.76
CA TRP A 540 -15.86 18.55 -9.11
C TRP A 540 -15.67 17.03 -9.10
N THR A 541 -16.35 16.38 -8.17
CA THR A 541 -16.38 14.91 -8.03
C THR A 541 -17.82 14.46 -7.86
N ASP A 542 -18.20 13.44 -8.61
CA ASP A 542 -19.47 12.75 -8.45
C ASP A 542 -19.35 11.73 -7.32
N VAL A 543 -20.26 11.79 -6.36
CA VAL A 543 -20.34 10.87 -5.23
C VAL A 543 -21.66 10.12 -5.31
N SER A 544 -21.56 8.79 -5.30
CA SER A 544 -22.70 7.89 -5.15
C SER A 544 -22.66 7.27 -3.77
N LEU A 545 -23.71 7.44 -2.99
CA LEU A 545 -23.88 6.83 -1.68
C LEU A 545 -24.78 5.60 -1.83
N LEU A 546 -24.27 4.43 -1.44
CA LEU A 546 -24.92 3.14 -1.62
C LEU A 546 -25.11 2.42 -0.26
N PRO A 547 -26.33 2.32 0.26
CA PRO A 547 -26.63 1.46 1.39
C PRO A 547 -26.58 -0.01 0.95
N ALA A 548 -25.82 -0.83 1.68
CA ALA A 548 -25.56 -2.21 1.29
C ALA A 548 -25.64 -3.22 2.46
N PHE A 549 -26.04 -4.45 2.15
CA PHE A 549 -25.92 -5.59 3.06
C PHE A 549 -24.45 -6.00 3.22
N ASP A 550 -24.01 -6.24 4.46
CA ASP A 550 -22.66 -6.69 4.76
C ASP A 550 -22.49 -8.21 4.57
N ALA A 551 -22.54 -8.64 3.32
CA ALA A 551 -22.48 -10.06 2.99
C ALA A 551 -21.13 -10.71 3.29
N VAL A 552 -20.04 -9.92 3.23
CA VAL A 552 -18.67 -10.43 3.33
C VAL A 552 -18.11 -10.30 4.75
N GLY A 553 -18.61 -9.34 5.53
CA GLY A 553 -18.04 -8.98 6.82
C GLY A 553 -16.62 -8.43 6.70
N GLN A 554 -15.93 -8.29 7.84
CA GLN A 554 -14.59 -7.74 7.88
C GLN A 554 -13.56 -8.71 7.26
N LEU A 555 -12.95 -8.31 6.16
CA LEU A 555 -11.98 -9.12 5.43
C LEU A 555 -10.57 -9.03 6.03
N SER A 556 -9.96 -10.18 6.31
CA SER A 556 -8.51 -10.28 6.52
C SER A 556 -7.78 -10.32 5.17
N SER A 557 -6.68 -9.57 5.06
CA SER A 557 -5.90 -9.44 3.82
C SER A 557 -5.47 -10.81 3.24
N GLY A 558 -5.97 -11.13 2.05
CA GLY A 558 -5.60 -12.35 1.31
C GLY A 558 -6.45 -13.59 1.59
N THR A 559 -7.50 -13.46 2.40
CA THR A 559 -8.48 -14.53 2.66
C THR A 559 -9.66 -14.43 1.71
N LYS A 560 -10.12 -15.57 1.18
CA LYS A 560 -11.35 -15.63 0.37
C LYS A 560 -12.58 -15.48 1.27
N PRO A 561 -13.65 -14.81 0.81
CA PRO A 561 -14.95 -14.87 1.45
C PRO A 561 -15.42 -16.31 1.68
N ASN A 562 -16.24 -16.52 2.71
CA ASN A 562 -16.92 -17.79 2.94
C ASN A 562 -17.74 -18.16 1.68
N PRO A 563 -17.62 -19.39 1.14
CA PRO A 563 -18.40 -19.82 -0.03
C PRO A 563 -19.91 -19.61 0.10
N GLN A 564 -20.45 -19.68 1.33
CA GLN A 564 -21.87 -19.43 1.60
C GLN A 564 -22.34 -18.02 1.19
N VAL A 565 -21.44 -17.05 1.17
CA VAL A 565 -21.72 -15.68 0.71
C VAL A 565 -22.18 -15.70 -0.75
N TYR A 566 -21.53 -16.50 -1.57
CA TYR A 566 -21.84 -16.62 -2.98
C TYR A 566 -23.00 -17.56 -3.24
N SER A 567 -23.13 -18.67 -2.50
CA SER A 567 -24.31 -19.54 -2.66
C SER A 567 -25.59 -18.80 -2.31
N ARG A 568 -25.61 -18.00 -1.23
CA ARG A 568 -26.74 -17.11 -0.88
C ARG A 568 -27.01 -16.04 -1.94
N LEU A 569 -25.96 -15.52 -2.58
CA LEU A 569 -26.13 -14.57 -3.69
C LEU A 569 -26.82 -15.26 -4.87
N LEU A 570 -26.36 -16.45 -5.25
CA LEU A 570 -26.90 -17.21 -6.37
C LEU A 570 -28.34 -17.67 -6.15
N THR A 571 -28.72 -17.98 -4.90
CA THR A 571 -30.11 -18.35 -4.55
C THR A 571 -31.00 -17.15 -4.26
N SER A 572 -30.46 -15.93 -4.21
CA SER A 572 -31.25 -14.72 -3.97
C SER A 572 -32.19 -14.37 -5.12
N GLY A 573 -31.93 -14.86 -6.34
CA GLY A 573 -32.67 -14.48 -7.53
C GLY A 573 -32.34 -13.07 -8.05
N CYS A 574 -31.24 -12.48 -7.57
CA CYS A 574 -30.80 -11.14 -7.97
C CYS A 574 -30.43 -11.05 -9.45
N GLN A 575 -30.59 -9.87 -10.03
CA GLN A 575 -30.12 -9.57 -11.39
C GLN A 575 -28.59 -9.45 -11.47
N GLU A 576 -28.04 -9.54 -12.68
CA GLU A 576 -26.59 -9.43 -12.91
C GLU A 576 -26.06 -8.08 -12.38
N GLY A 577 -25.22 -8.14 -11.35
CA GLY A 577 -24.58 -6.95 -10.78
C GLY A 577 -25.40 -6.15 -9.76
N GLU A 578 -26.63 -6.56 -9.44
CA GLU A 578 -27.53 -5.87 -8.50
C GLU A 578 -26.87 -5.62 -7.13
N HIS A 579 -26.19 -6.63 -6.59
CA HIS A 579 -25.52 -6.54 -5.28
C HIS A 579 -24.02 -6.22 -5.36
N LYS A 580 -23.54 -5.60 -6.45
CA LYS A 580 -22.11 -5.28 -6.63
C LYS A 580 -21.53 -4.41 -5.49
N ALA A 581 -22.35 -3.60 -4.81
CA ALA A 581 -21.96 -2.77 -3.69
C ALA A 581 -21.52 -3.60 -2.46
N CYS A 582 -22.17 -4.74 -2.21
CA CYS A 582 -21.81 -5.68 -1.14
C CYS A 582 -20.36 -6.20 -1.26
N PHE A 583 -19.81 -6.17 -2.49
CA PHE A 583 -18.48 -6.67 -2.81
C PHE A 583 -17.48 -5.55 -3.16
N ALA A 584 -17.81 -4.29 -2.87
CA ALA A 584 -16.97 -3.14 -3.23
C ALA A 584 -15.55 -3.24 -2.67
N GLU A 585 -15.39 -3.75 -1.44
CA GLU A 585 -14.06 -3.97 -0.85
C GLU A 585 -13.22 -5.01 -1.61
N LEU A 586 -13.82 -6.10 -2.07
CA LEU A 586 -13.10 -7.12 -2.85
C LEU A 586 -12.64 -6.55 -4.19
N ARG A 587 -13.51 -5.77 -4.86
CA ARG A 587 -13.19 -5.07 -6.12
C ARG A 587 -12.05 -4.07 -5.91
N ARG A 588 -12.13 -3.29 -4.82
CA ARG A 588 -11.09 -2.36 -4.40
C ARG A 588 -9.76 -3.06 -4.15
N ASN A 589 -9.76 -4.11 -3.34
CA ASN A 589 -8.56 -4.83 -2.95
C ASN A 589 -7.90 -5.50 -4.16
N PHE A 590 -8.70 -6.05 -5.08
CA PHE A 590 -8.22 -6.64 -6.33
C PHE A 590 -7.45 -5.62 -7.19
N MET A 591 -7.93 -4.38 -7.27
CA MET A 591 -7.25 -3.30 -8.00
C MET A 591 -6.05 -2.73 -7.24
N ASN A 592 -6.16 -2.56 -5.92
CA ASN A 592 -5.18 -1.80 -5.14
C ASN A 592 -3.83 -2.49 -4.99
N ILE A 593 -3.77 -3.81 -5.17
CA ILE A 593 -2.53 -4.57 -5.18
C ILE A 593 -1.75 -4.46 -6.51
N ARG A 594 -2.27 -3.74 -7.51
CA ARG A 594 -1.65 -3.61 -8.84
C ARG A 594 -0.66 -2.43 -8.90
N PRO A 595 0.42 -2.53 -9.72
CA PRO A 595 1.43 -1.48 -9.83
C PRO A 595 0.88 -0.14 -10.33
N VAL A 596 1.50 0.97 -9.90
CA VAL A 596 1.09 2.33 -10.30
C VAL A 596 1.13 2.52 -11.81
N LYS A 597 2.12 1.97 -12.51
CA LYS A 597 2.21 2.09 -13.98
C LYS A 597 1.05 1.38 -14.69
N LEU A 598 0.56 0.26 -14.15
CA LEU A 598 -0.65 -0.39 -14.64
C LEU A 598 -1.89 0.48 -14.40
N LYS A 599 -2.00 1.11 -13.24
CA LYS A 599 -3.10 2.06 -12.97
C LYS A 599 -3.07 3.26 -13.93
N ASN A 600 -1.89 3.77 -14.28
CA ASN A 600 -1.75 4.79 -15.32
C ASN A 600 -2.25 4.31 -16.70
N LEU A 601 -1.97 3.06 -17.08
CA LEU A 601 -2.53 2.48 -18.31
C LEU A 601 -4.06 2.38 -18.24
N ILE A 602 -4.61 2.02 -17.09
CA ILE A 602 -6.06 2.03 -16.87
C ILE A 602 -6.63 3.44 -17.05
N LEU A 603 -5.98 4.49 -16.53
CA LEU A 603 -6.41 5.88 -16.74
C LEU A 603 -6.45 6.24 -18.24
N LEU A 604 -5.42 5.82 -18.99
CA LEU A 604 -5.35 6.06 -20.43
C LEU A 604 -6.48 5.35 -21.19
N VAL A 605 -6.75 4.07 -20.85
CA VAL A 605 -7.86 3.30 -21.43
C VAL A 605 -9.21 3.92 -21.09
N LYS A 606 -9.39 4.40 -19.86
CA LYS A 606 -10.63 5.08 -19.44
C LYS A 606 -10.82 6.41 -20.15
N HIS A 607 -9.75 7.17 -20.37
CA HIS A 607 -9.80 8.42 -21.11
C HIS A 607 -10.23 8.16 -22.57
N TRP A 608 -9.62 7.18 -23.24
CA TRP A 608 -10.04 6.72 -24.56
C TRP A 608 -11.51 6.27 -24.59
N TYR A 609 -11.94 5.46 -23.62
CA TYR A 609 -13.33 5.02 -23.50
C TYR A 609 -14.31 6.20 -23.40
N ARG A 610 -13.96 7.26 -22.67
CA ARG A 610 -14.78 8.49 -22.60
C ARG A 610 -14.87 9.22 -23.93
N GLN A 611 -13.78 9.29 -24.69
CA GLN A 611 -13.78 9.89 -26.04
C GLN A 611 -14.71 9.12 -26.97
N VAL A 612 -14.66 7.77 -26.95
CA VAL A 612 -15.55 6.91 -27.74
C VAL A 612 -17.02 7.10 -27.30
N ALA A 613 -17.28 7.14 -25.99
CA ALA A 613 -18.62 7.37 -25.45
C ALA A 613 -19.20 8.74 -25.87
N ALA A 614 -18.37 9.79 -25.87
CA ALA A 614 -18.78 11.13 -26.29
C ALA A 614 -19.12 11.19 -27.79
N GLN A 615 -18.35 10.51 -28.64
CA GLN A 615 -18.61 10.44 -30.08
C GLN A 615 -19.90 9.69 -30.44
N ASN A 616 -20.37 8.80 -29.55
CA ASN A 616 -21.59 8.02 -29.76
C ASN A 616 -22.89 8.75 -29.32
N LYS A 617 -22.81 9.88 -28.59
CA LYS A 617 -23.99 10.60 -28.06
C LYS A 617 -24.86 11.33 -29.11
N GLY A 618 -24.59 11.18 -30.41
CA GLY A 618 -25.28 11.91 -31.49
C GLY A 618 -25.78 11.07 -32.69
N LYS A 619 -25.75 9.73 -32.61
CA LYS A 619 -26.24 8.85 -33.70
C LYS A 619 -27.50 8.12 -33.24
N GLY A 620 -28.61 8.30 -33.95
CA GLY A 620 -29.93 7.68 -33.67
C GLY A 620 -29.93 6.14 -33.77
N PRO A 621 -31.12 5.51 -33.74
CA PRO A 621 -31.54 4.69 -32.60
C PRO A 621 -30.52 3.60 -32.19
N ALA A 622 -30.17 3.66 -30.90
CA ALA A 622 -29.47 2.68 -30.05
C ALA A 622 -28.45 1.75 -30.72
N PRO A 623 -27.23 2.24 -31.06
CA PRO A 623 -26.06 1.35 -31.06
C PRO A 623 -25.96 0.65 -29.70
N ALA A 624 -25.63 -0.65 -29.70
CA ALA A 624 -25.49 -1.43 -28.48
C ALA A 624 -24.69 -0.67 -27.41
N SER A 625 -25.16 -0.70 -26.15
CA SER A 625 -24.52 0.02 -25.06
C SER A 625 -23.05 -0.36 -24.94
N LEU A 626 -22.17 0.64 -24.78
CA LEU A 626 -20.75 0.39 -24.50
C LEU A 626 -20.61 -0.48 -23.23
N PRO A 627 -19.59 -1.36 -23.16
CA PRO A 627 -19.38 -2.20 -21.99
C PRO A 627 -19.10 -1.32 -20.76
N PRO A 628 -19.35 -1.84 -19.53
CA PRO A 628 -19.01 -1.11 -18.32
C PRO A 628 -17.53 -0.75 -18.28
N ALA A 629 -17.19 0.47 -17.86
CA ALA A 629 -15.79 0.92 -17.77
C ALA A 629 -14.92 -0.03 -16.91
N TYR A 630 -15.50 -0.61 -15.86
CA TYR A 630 -14.84 -1.61 -15.01
C TYR A 630 -14.40 -2.86 -15.79
N ALA A 631 -15.12 -3.27 -16.84
CA ALA A 631 -14.71 -4.39 -17.70
C ALA A 631 -13.40 -4.06 -18.45
N LEU A 632 -13.21 -2.81 -18.89
CA LEU A 632 -11.96 -2.38 -19.50
C LEU A 632 -10.81 -2.27 -18.49
N GLU A 633 -11.10 -1.86 -17.24
CA GLU A 633 -10.09 -1.92 -16.17
C GLU A 633 -9.60 -3.36 -15.96
N LEU A 634 -10.53 -4.33 -15.90
CA LEU A 634 -10.21 -5.76 -15.80
C LEU A 634 -9.47 -6.29 -17.02
N LEU A 635 -9.90 -5.92 -18.23
CA LEU A 635 -9.22 -6.34 -19.46
C LEU A 635 -7.78 -5.79 -19.53
N THR A 636 -7.56 -4.57 -19.04
CA THR A 636 -6.22 -3.97 -18.93
C THR A 636 -5.35 -4.75 -17.96
N ILE A 637 -5.89 -5.18 -16.82
CA ILE A 637 -5.20 -6.07 -15.89
C ILE A 637 -4.86 -7.39 -16.57
N PHE A 638 -5.83 -8.00 -17.26
CA PHE A 638 -5.61 -9.25 -17.98
C PHE A 638 -4.51 -9.13 -19.04
N ALA A 639 -4.52 -8.06 -19.85
CA ALA A 639 -3.50 -7.79 -20.85
C ALA A 639 -2.09 -7.71 -20.22
N TRP A 640 -1.98 -7.01 -19.10
CA TRP A 640 -0.72 -6.91 -18.36
C TRP A 640 -0.31 -8.25 -17.71
N GLU A 641 -1.28 -8.99 -17.17
CA GLU A 641 -1.08 -10.32 -16.59
C GLU A 641 -0.74 -11.39 -17.63
N GLN A 642 -1.19 -11.30 -18.88
CA GLN A 642 -0.77 -12.28 -19.92
C GLN A 642 0.46 -11.80 -20.69
N GLY A 643 0.76 -10.50 -20.66
CA GLY A 643 1.94 -9.91 -21.28
C GLY A 643 3.14 -9.87 -20.34
N CYS A 644 3.68 -8.66 -20.14
CA CYS A 644 4.98 -8.49 -19.50
C CYS A 644 5.03 -8.77 -18.00
N ARG A 645 3.92 -8.61 -17.25
CA ARG A 645 3.87 -8.63 -15.76
C ARG A 645 4.93 -7.78 -15.06
N GLN A 646 5.52 -6.81 -15.77
CA GLN A 646 6.58 -5.96 -15.25
C GLN A 646 6.00 -4.68 -14.68
N ASP A 647 6.64 -4.15 -13.63
CA ASP A 647 6.28 -2.86 -13.03
C ASP A 647 6.62 -1.67 -13.94
N CYS A 648 7.46 -1.91 -14.95
CA CYS A 648 7.85 -0.93 -15.97
C CYS A 648 7.57 -1.52 -17.36
N PHE A 649 6.74 -0.84 -18.15
CA PHE A 649 6.45 -1.20 -19.54
C PHE A 649 6.18 0.07 -20.38
N ASN A 650 6.17 -0.07 -21.70
CA ASN A 650 5.86 1.03 -22.61
C ASN A 650 4.34 1.28 -22.67
N MET A 651 3.92 2.52 -22.42
CA MET A 651 2.49 2.88 -22.37
C MET A 651 1.75 2.69 -23.69
N ALA A 652 2.37 3.07 -24.81
CA ALA A 652 1.75 2.92 -26.14
C ALA A 652 1.57 1.44 -26.49
N GLN A 653 2.57 0.61 -26.19
CA GLN A 653 2.48 -0.84 -26.41
C GLN A 653 1.38 -1.45 -25.54
N GLY A 654 1.36 -1.14 -24.24
CA GLY A 654 0.32 -1.62 -23.34
C GLY A 654 -1.08 -1.21 -23.79
N PHE A 655 -1.25 0.04 -24.21
CA PHE A 655 -2.51 0.55 -24.73
C PHE A 655 -2.93 -0.17 -26.02
N ARG A 656 -2.00 -0.33 -26.98
CA ARG A 656 -2.24 -1.10 -28.21
C ARG A 656 -2.65 -2.54 -27.94
N THR A 657 -2.03 -3.21 -26.97
CA THR A 657 -2.41 -4.58 -26.57
C THR A 657 -3.84 -4.64 -26.06
N VAL A 658 -4.25 -3.70 -25.21
CA VAL A 658 -5.64 -3.63 -24.72
C VAL A 658 -6.61 -3.40 -25.88
N LEU A 659 -6.32 -2.47 -26.78
CA LEU A 659 -7.15 -2.23 -27.96
C LEU A 659 -7.23 -3.45 -28.89
N GLY A 660 -6.13 -4.19 -29.06
CA GLY A 660 -6.12 -5.45 -29.81
C GLY A 660 -7.03 -6.52 -29.19
N LEU A 661 -7.05 -6.63 -27.86
CA LEU A 661 -8.00 -7.51 -27.18
C LEU A 661 -9.45 -7.05 -27.36
N VAL A 662 -9.71 -5.74 -27.32
CA VAL A 662 -11.04 -5.18 -27.61
C VAL A 662 -11.48 -5.50 -29.04
N GLN A 663 -10.58 -5.47 -30.03
CA GLN A 663 -10.90 -5.90 -31.40
C GLN A 663 -11.28 -7.38 -31.48
N GLN A 664 -10.75 -8.21 -30.59
CA GLN A 664 -11.03 -9.65 -30.50
C GLN A 664 -12.11 -9.96 -29.46
N HIS A 665 -12.99 -9.01 -29.11
CA HIS A 665 -13.91 -9.15 -27.97
C HIS A 665 -14.78 -10.41 -28.01
N GLN A 666 -15.12 -10.92 -29.20
CA GLN A 666 -15.95 -12.13 -29.37
C GLN A 666 -15.26 -13.40 -28.86
N GLN A 667 -13.93 -13.38 -28.76
CA GLN A 667 -13.10 -14.49 -28.29
C GLN A 667 -12.69 -14.35 -26.81
N LEU A 668 -13.05 -13.23 -26.16
CA LEU A 668 -12.63 -12.96 -24.79
C LEU A 668 -13.45 -13.78 -23.79
N CYS A 669 -12.77 -14.65 -23.07
CA CYS A 669 -13.29 -15.31 -21.87
C CYS A 669 -12.29 -15.09 -20.74
N VAL A 670 -12.57 -14.08 -19.89
CA VAL A 670 -11.64 -13.61 -18.87
C VAL A 670 -12.30 -13.66 -17.50
N TYR A 671 -11.67 -14.37 -16.56
CA TYR A 671 -12.13 -14.46 -15.18
C TYR A 671 -10.95 -14.73 -14.23
N TRP A 672 -11.16 -14.46 -12.94
CA TRP A 672 -10.22 -14.76 -11.87
C TRP A 672 -10.90 -15.60 -10.79
N THR A 673 -10.14 -16.42 -10.07
CA THR A 673 -10.63 -17.21 -8.93
C THR A 673 -10.03 -16.72 -7.61
N VAL A 674 -9.66 -15.44 -7.57
CA VAL A 674 -9.00 -14.82 -6.42
C VAL A 674 -9.95 -14.73 -5.22
N ASN A 675 -11.20 -14.35 -5.46
CA ASN A 675 -12.19 -14.13 -4.40
C ASN A 675 -13.24 -15.25 -4.31
N TYR A 676 -13.25 -16.20 -5.24
CA TYR A 676 -14.16 -17.34 -5.25
C TYR A 676 -13.45 -18.58 -5.81
N SER A 677 -13.87 -19.79 -5.44
CA SER A 677 -13.29 -21.04 -5.93
C SER A 677 -14.34 -21.91 -6.62
N THR A 678 -13.86 -22.87 -7.41
CA THR A 678 -14.67 -23.94 -7.98
C THR A 678 -14.87 -25.11 -7.01
N GLU A 679 -14.42 -25.01 -5.75
CA GLU A 679 -14.60 -26.08 -4.76
C GLU A 679 -16.06 -26.18 -4.33
N ASP A 680 -16.74 -25.03 -4.21
CA ASP A 680 -18.17 -24.97 -3.94
C ASP A 680 -18.99 -25.42 -5.17
N PRO A 681 -19.90 -26.41 -5.03
CA PRO A 681 -20.68 -26.94 -6.14
C PRO A 681 -21.57 -25.90 -6.83
N ALA A 682 -22.20 -24.99 -6.07
CA ALA A 682 -23.09 -23.98 -6.64
C ALA A 682 -22.30 -22.96 -7.48
N MET A 683 -21.15 -22.51 -6.97
CA MET A 683 -20.22 -21.66 -7.71
C MET A 683 -19.64 -22.34 -8.93
N ARG A 684 -19.26 -23.62 -8.83
CA ARG A 684 -18.76 -24.40 -9.96
C ARG A 684 -19.81 -24.50 -11.06
N MET A 685 -21.04 -24.85 -10.71
CA MET A 685 -22.16 -24.94 -11.66
C MET A 685 -22.43 -23.58 -12.31
N HIS A 686 -22.48 -22.50 -11.53
CA HIS A 686 -22.69 -21.16 -12.08
C HIS A 686 -21.57 -20.75 -13.04
N LEU A 687 -20.30 -20.93 -12.67
CA LEU A 687 -19.16 -20.62 -13.52
C LEU A 687 -19.16 -21.45 -14.80
N LEU A 688 -19.42 -22.76 -14.72
CA LEU A 688 -19.55 -23.60 -15.91
C LEU A 688 -20.70 -23.14 -16.81
N GLY A 689 -21.81 -22.70 -16.23
CA GLY A 689 -22.92 -22.09 -16.98
C GLY A 689 -22.50 -20.82 -17.71
N GLN A 690 -21.81 -19.90 -17.03
CA GLN A 690 -21.29 -18.66 -17.62
C GLN A 690 -20.28 -18.95 -18.75
N LEU A 691 -19.38 -19.91 -18.54
CA LEU A 691 -18.35 -20.30 -19.52
C LEU A 691 -18.93 -21.05 -20.74
N ARG A 692 -20.12 -21.62 -20.62
CA ARG A 692 -20.84 -22.33 -21.70
C ARG A 692 -21.85 -21.45 -22.43
N LYS A 693 -22.10 -20.20 -21.99
CA LYS A 693 -22.94 -19.27 -22.73
C LYS A 693 -22.35 -19.14 -24.15
N PRO A 694 -23.11 -19.46 -25.21
CA PRO A 694 -22.57 -19.43 -26.56
C PRO A 694 -22.16 -18.00 -26.90
N SER A 695 -20.89 -17.81 -27.28
CA SER A 695 -20.53 -16.70 -28.17
C SER A 695 -21.46 -16.81 -29.39
N GLN A 696 -22.18 -15.74 -29.74
CA GLN A 696 -23.21 -15.78 -30.79
C GLN A 696 -22.75 -16.58 -32.04
N PRO A 697 -23.65 -17.37 -32.64
CA PRO A 697 -23.27 -18.40 -33.60
C PRO A 697 -23.01 -17.81 -34.99
N SER A 698 -21.89 -18.21 -35.61
CA SER A 698 -21.82 -18.37 -37.06
C SER A 698 -21.60 -19.85 -37.37
N PHE A 699 -22.70 -20.48 -37.81
CA PHE A 699 -22.82 -21.72 -38.59
C PHE A 699 -21.70 -22.78 -38.48
N THR A 700 -21.97 -23.83 -37.68
CA THR A 700 -22.10 -25.26 -38.06
C THR A 700 -21.87 -26.15 -36.82
N LYS A 701 -22.72 -27.18 -36.65
CA LYS A 701 -22.64 -28.27 -35.66
C LYS A 701 -22.72 -29.59 -36.46
N PRO A 702 -22.41 -30.77 -35.88
CA PRO A 702 -21.41 -31.09 -34.85
C PRO A 702 -20.59 -32.37 -35.21
N GLN A 703 -19.48 -32.64 -34.53
CA GLN A 703 -19.15 -34.03 -34.15
C GLN A 703 -18.71 -34.11 -32.68
N LEU A 704 -19.24 -35.15 -32.05
CA LEU A 704 -19.27 -35.43 -30.62
C LEU A 704 -17.95 -36.10 -30.20
N GLY A 705 -17.28 -35.55 -29.19
CA GLY A 705 -16.08 -36.14 -28.59
C GLY A 705 -16.07 -35.88 -27.09
N THR A 706 -15.93 -36.95 -26.32
CA THR A 706 -15.92 -37.06 -24.85
C THR A 706 -14.92 -36.11 -24.19
N LEU A 707 -15.40 -35.31 -23.22
CA LEU A 707 -14.56 -34.40 -22.42
C LEU A 707 -14.02 -35.12 -21.18
N THR A 708 -12.74 -35.49 -21.21
CA THR A 708 -11.92 -35.71 -20.00
C THR A 708 -11.18 -34.42 -19.63
N SER A 709 -11.00 -34.22 -18.33
CA SER A 709 -10.43 -33.01 -17.72
C SER A 709 -9.02 -32.72 -18.25
N SER A 710 -8.89 -31.68 -19.05
CA SER A 710 -7.61 -31.00 -19.28
C SER A 710 -7.88 -29.51 -19.47
N SER A 711 -7.12 -28.72 -18.71
CA SER A 711 -6.99 -27.28 -18.87
C SER A 711 -6.68 -26.95 -20.33
N VAL A 712 -7.59 -26.23 -20.99
CA VAL A 712 -7.34 -25.69 -22.33
C VAL A 712 -6.28 -24.60 -22.20
N ASN A 713 -5.04 -24.96 -22.52
CA ASN A 713 -3.98 -24.04 -22.87
C ASN A 713 -4.39 -23.31 -24.15
N PHE A 714 -4.50 -21.99 -24.11
CA PHE A 714 -4.48 -21.21 -25.33
C PHE A 714 -3.06 -21.19 -25.87
N SER A 715 -2.88 -21.85 -27.00
CA SER A 715 -1.71 -21.74 -27.87
C SER A 715 -1.47 -20.27 -28.19
N SER A 716 -0.27 -19.81 -27.90
CA SER A 716 0.31 -18.55 -28.32
C SER A 716 -0.02 -18.22 -29.79
N PRO A 717 -0.49 -16.99 -30.11
CA PRO A 717 -0.35 -16.49 -31.47
C PRO A 717 1.15 -16.36 -31.73
N THR A 718 1.58 -16.96 -32.83
CA THR A 718 2.94 -17.00 -33.33
C THR A 718 3.63 -15.64 -33.27
N ALA A 719 4.86 -15.67 -32.76
CA ALA A 719 5.80 -14.59 -32.84
C ALA A 719 6.00 -14.18 -34.32
N SER A 720 5.50 -13.01 -34.69
CA SER A 720 6.03 -12.28 -35.84
C SER A 720 6.96 -11.19 -35.31
N SER A 721 8.24 -11.40 -35.59
CA SER A 721 9.39 -10.48 -35.55
C SER A 721 9.18 -9.10 -34.92
N TRP A 722 9.82 -8.90 -33.77
CA TRP A 722 10.23 -7.58 -33.30
C TRP A 722 11.41 -7.09 -34.16
N PRO A 723 11.34 -5.92 -34.83
CA PRO A 723 12.55 -5.24 -35.27
C PRO A 723 13.28 -4.71 -34.04
N ARG A 724 14.61 -4.87 -34.03
CA ARG A 724 15.52 -4.53 -32.92
C ARG A 724 15.49 -3.06 -32.53
#